data_AF-A0A959LHD5-F1
#
_entry.id   AF-A0A959LHD5-F1
#
_cell.length_a   1.000
_cell.length_b   1.000
_cell.length_c   1.000
_cell.angle_alpha   90.00
_cell.angle_beta   90.00
_cell.angle_gamma   90.00
#
_symmetry.space_group_name_H-M   'P 1'
#
loop_
_entity.id
_entity.type
_entity.pdbx_description
1 polymer ?
#
loop_
_entity_poly.entity_id
_entity_poly.type
_entity_poly.pdbx_seq_one_letter_code
_entity_poly.pdbx_strand_id
1 'polypeptide(L)'
;VALLPGGDGQIHGHQQKPFQGPAGDSGAKGRLFGTRGGFGNKFGQPLIAGSVLTFEHEEHGRRLGFDKVIMLAGGIGYGKAEQAQKGHPEAGDKVVVMGGDNYRIGMGGAAVSSADTGEFHSVIELNAVQRSNPEMQKRVANAVRGMVEGEENLIVSIHDHGAGGHLNCLSELVEATGGKIDLDKLPVGDPTLSAREIIGNESQERMGLVIHPQHLDTLRRIAERERAPLYEVGEVTGDMRFTFESSSTGARPMDLALTDMFGSSPRTVMTDRTVDRPYAPIQTDGSAIQEDIRNVLRLEAVACKDWLTNKVDRCVGGLVAKQQCTGPLQLPLNDCGVMALDFEGKSGLATSIGHSPVSGLIDPVAGSRNSVAEALTNIVWAPLEKGLKSVSLSANWMWPCKNEGEDARLYAAVEAMSAFALDLGINIPTGKDSLSMKQKYPDGSEVISPGTVIVSAAGHCVDRAAVVEPVFRKDGGPIYLLDLSGEACQLGGSSYAQTLNRVGEQAPSVVDAGAFARAFDALQDLIKKGKIQAGHDISAGGLLTCLLEMCFADNDLGVSIDLSATGEPDLVKRLFAENAGVVFQAADGEVEDVLQAAGVPFYRIGQVTKQAELTIQFGDMTHRFDVTELRDVWYETSRQFDRHQTANGLADVRFANYKKQPLHYVFPKGFEGRRPERLGEGPRIKAAIIREKGSNSEREMAHAMYLAGFDVRDVHMTDLIAGRETLEDVRFIGAVGGFSNSDVLGSAKGWAGAFKYNDKARTALERFFAREDVLSVGICNGCQLFVELNLINPEHEQPPRMLHNDSHKHESIFTSVVIPENNSVMLSSLAGTRLGIWVSHGEGKFHLPLEEDRYNIVAKYGYDGYPANPNGSDYNAAMLASADGRHLVTMPHFERSMFRWNWAHYPADRHGDDISPWIEVFVNARKWL
;
A
#
# COMPACT_ATOMS: atom_id res chain seq x y z
N VAL A 1 -1.97 10.65 0.56
CA VAL A 1 -0.76 9.99 0.02
C VAL A 1 -0.91 8.49 0.20
N ALA A 2 -0.94 7.71 -0.86
CA ALA A 2 -1.04 6.24 -0.79
C ALA A 2 -0.05 5.64 -1.78
N LEU A 3 0.87 4.81 -1.29
CA LEU A 3 2.04 4.32 -2.01
C LEU A 3 1.69 3.32 -3.16
N LEU A 4 1.87 3.66 -4.46
CA LEU A 4 1.84 2.75 -5.65
C LEU A 4 3.20 2.77 -6.41
N PRO A 5 3.59 1.73 -7.16
CA PRO A 5 4.97 1.59 -7.65
C PRO A 5 5.37 2.67 -8.64
N GLY A 6 6.68 2.98 -8.62
CA GLY A 6 7.34 3.80 -9.63
C GLY A 6 7.24 3.15 -11.01
N GLY A 7 6.44 3.77 -11.86
CA GLY A 7 6.84 4.18 -13.20
C GLY A 7 6.66 5.69 -13.27
N ASP A 8 7.34 6.37 -14.17
CA ASP A 8 7.17 7.80 -14.41
C ASP A 8 5.81 8.18 -15.03
N GLY A 9 4.80 7.32 -14.88
CA GLY A 9 3.41 7.61 -15.18
C GLY A 9 2.81 8.61 -14.19
N GLN A 10 2.76 9.88 -14.58
CA GLN A 10 2.00 10.91 -13.87
C GLN A 10 0.50 10.56 -13.87
N ILE A 11 -0.03 10.09 -12.74
CA ILE A 11 -1.48 10.13 -12.50
C ILE A 11 -1.85 11.57 -12.14
N HIS A 12 -2.13 12.38 -13.16
CA HIS A 12 -2.59 13.76 -12.98
C HIS A 12 -3.97 13.78 -12.31
N GLY A 13 -4.08 14.49 -11.19
CA GLY A 13 -5.34 14.62 -10.46
C GLY A 13 -6.00 15.97 -10.70
N HIS A 14 -7.01 16.09 -11.57
CA HIS A 14 -7.97 17.22 -11.54
C HIS A 14 -9.40 16.82 -11.96
N GLN A 15 -10.37 17.65 -11.56
CA GLN A 15 -11.76 17.31 -11.22
C GLN A 15 -12.75 17.49 -12.39
N GLN A 16 -13.82 16.67 -12.40
CA GLN A 16 -15.02 16.88 -13.21
C GLN A 16 -15.82 18.11 -12.72
N LYS A 17 -16.45 18.85 -13.64
CA LYS A 17 -17.28 20.04 -13.40
C LYS A 17 -18.54 19.76 -12.54
N PRO A 18 -19.07 20.79 -11.84
CA PRO A 18 -20.10 20.66 -10.82
C PRO A 18 -21.50 20.47 -11.41
N PHE A 19 -22.22 19.45 -10.93
CA PHE A 19 -23.68 19.52 -10.88
C PHE A 19 -24.05 20.48 -9.74
N GLN A 20 -24.93 21.45 -10.03
CA GLN A 20 -25.38 22.48 -9.09
C GLN A 20 -26.03 21.85 -7.85
N GLY A 21 -25.31 21.92 -6.74
CA GLY A 21 -25.71 21.60 -5.37
C GLY A 21 -24.73 22.27 -4.41
N PRO A 22 -25.13 22.58 -3.16
CA PRO A 22 -24.40 23.53 -2.31
C PRO A 22 -22.93 23.13 -2.10
N ALA A 23 -22.06 24.15 -2.20
CA ALA A 23 -20.61 24.06 -2.25
C ALA A 23 -20.00 23.55 -0.94
N GLY A 24 -19.01 22.66 -1.05
CA GLY A 24 -18.13 22.26 0.06
C GLY A 24 -17.52 20.86 -0.02
N ASP A 25 -18.08 19.94 -0.82
CA ASP A 25 -17.86 18.51 -0.51
C ASP A 25 -17.79 17.56 -1.73
N SER A 26 -17.33 18.02 -2.90
CA SER A 26 -17.37 17.21 -4.15
C SER A 26 -16.01 16.77 -4.70
N GLY A 27 -14.91 17.44 -4.33
CA GLY A 27 -13.56 17.13 -4.86
C GLY A 27 -12.89 15.93 -4.23
N ALA A 28 -13.21 15.64 -2.97
CA ALA A 28 -12.81 14.42 -2.28
C ALA A 28 -13.57 13.21 -2.85
N LYS A 29 -14.87 13.35 -3.15
CA LYS A 29 -15.81 12.25 -3.49
C LYS A 29 -15.43 11.40 -4.70
N GLY A 30 -14.95 11.98 -5.81
CA GLY A 30 -14.52 11.17 -6.96
C GLY A 30 -13.13 10.53 -6.77
N ARG A 31 -12.22 11.26 -6.14
CA ARG A 31 -10.78 10.93 -6.14
C ARG A 31 -10.36 10.03 -4.99
N LEU A 32 -10.99 10.12 -3.82
CA LEU A 32 -10.68 9.27 -2.66
C LEU A 32 -11.53 7.98 -2.61
N PHE A 33 -12.66 7.94 -3.33
CA PHE A 33 -13.68 6.89 -3.19
C PHE A 33 -13.72 5.91 -4.37
N GLY A 34 -13.41 6.35 -5.61
CA GLY A 34 -13.66 5.52 -6.81
C GLY A 34 -12.46 4.85 -7.48
N THR A 35 -11.25 5.42 -7.43
CA THR A 35 -10.14 5.01 -8.32
C THR A 35 -8.92 4.38 -7.63
N ARG A 36 -8.65 4.71 -6.36
CA ARG A 36 -7.34 4.41 -5.73
C ARG A 36 -7.15 2.96 -5.27
N GLY A 37 -8.16 2.36 -4.62
CA GLY A 37 -8.12 0.94 -4.24
C GLY A 37 -8.25 0.00 -5.43
N GLY A 38 -8.94 0.44 -6.49
CA GLY A 38 -9.19 -0.38 -7.68
C GLY A 38 -7.92 -0.82 -8.40
N PHE A 39 -6.89 0.03 -8.51
CA PHE A 39 -5.65 -0.34 -9.19
C PHE A 39 -4.82 -1.35 -8.38
N GLY A 40 -4.47 -0.99 -7.13
CA GLY A 40 -3.65 -1.84 -6.26
C GLY A 40 -4.27 -3.22 -6.03
N ASN A 41 -5.58 -3.29 -5.75
CA ASN A 41 -6.29 -4.55 -5.52
C ASN A 41 -6.26 -5.44 -6.79
N LYS A 42 -6.60 -4.88 -7.95
CA LYS A 42 -6.68 -5.63 -9.22
C LYS A 42 -5.31 -6.05 -9.75
N PHE A 43 -4.30 -5.19 -9.61
CA PHE A 43 -2.93 -5.51 -9.97
C PHE A 43 -2.32 -6.56 -9.02
N GLY A 44 -2.72 -6.53 -7.74
CA GLY A 44 -2.21 -7.41 -6.69
C GLY A 44 -0.99 -6.85 -5.98
N GLN A 45 -1.06 -5.59 -5.56
CA GLN A 45 -0.03 -4.93 -4.77
C GLN A 45 -0.64 -4.39 -3.47
N PRO A 46 -0.09 -4.77 -2.30
CA PRO A 46 -0.63 -4.34 -1.03
C PRO A 46 -0.29 -2.88 -0.73
N LEU A 47 -1.23 -2.16 -0.12
CA LEU A 47 -1.06 -0.78 0.33
C LEU A 47 -0.87 -0.74 1.85
N ILE A 48 0.39 -0.65 2.30
CA ILE A 48 0.76 -0.87 3.71
C ILE A 48 1.20 0.39 4.46
N ALA A 49 1.38 1.52 3.77
CA ALA A 49 1.73 2.81 4.38
C ALA A 49 1.17 3.98 3.55
N GLY A 50 0.92 5.11 4.22
CA GLY A 50 0.33 6.29 3.61
C GLY A 50 0.05 7.38 4.65
N SER A 51 -0.25 8.58 4.18
CA SER A 51 -0.59 9.74 5.03
C SER A 51 -1.73 10.55 4.42
N VAL A 52 -2.37 11.41 5.19
CA VAL A 52 -3.37 12.37 4.70
C VAL A 52 -3.25 13.66 5.49
N LEU A 53 -3.36 14.78 4.78
CA LEU A 53 -3.38 16.11 5.36
C LEU A 53 -4.50 16.90 4.68
N THR A 54 -5.25 17.63 5.49
CA THR A 54 -6.19 18.66 5.09
C THR A 54 -5.68 19.98 5.67
N PHE A 55 -5.69 21.04 4.87
CA PHE A 55 -5.27 22.35 5.33
C PHE A 55 -5.89 23.43 4.44
N GLU A 56 -6.56 24.37 5.08
CA GLU A 56 -7.09 25.59 4.46
C GLU A 56 -6.93 26.72 5.47
N HIS A 57 -6.42 27.87 5.03
CA HIS A 57 -6.22 29.03 5.88
C HIS A 57 -6.25 30.33 5.07
N GLU A 58 -6.79 31.40 5.66
CA GLU A 58 -6.77 32.74 5.07
C GLU A 58 -6.21 33.74 6.09
N GLU A 59 -5.09 34.37 5.75
CA GLU A 59 -4.48 35.42 6.55
C GLU A 59 -3.75 36.42 5.64
N HIS A 60 -3.79 37.71 5.99
CA HIS A 60 -3.19 38.81 5.21
C HIS A 60 -3.60 38.83 3.72
N GLY A 61 -4.84 38.44 3.41
CA GLY A 61 -5.36 38.40 2.04
C GLY A 61 -4.80 37.28 1.16
N ARG A 62 -4.07 36.32 1.74
CA ARG A 62 -3.62 35.10 1.06
C ARG A 62 -4.52 33.95 1.45
N ARG A 63 -5.04 33.24 0.43
CA ARG A 63 -5.72 31.96 0.62
C ARG A 63 -4.73 30.83 0.41
N LEU A 64 -4.53 30.03 1.44
CA LEU A 64 -3.60 28.91 1.46
C LEU A 64 -4.39 27.61 1.54
N GLY A 65 -4.07 26.65 0.68
CA GLY A 65 -4.80 25.38 0.66
C GLY A 65 -4.41 24.46 -0.50
N PHE A 66 -4.94 23.23 -0.45
CA PHE A 66 -4.64 22.17 -1.43
C PHE A 66 -5.76 21.96 -2.46
N ASP A 67 -6.33 23.04 -2.98
CA ASP A 67 -7.34 23.00 -4.07
C ASP A 67 -6.76 22.28 -5.31
N LYS A 68 -5.49 22.53 -5.59
CA LYS A 68 -4.66 21.60 -6.36
C LYS A 68 -4.10 20.53 -5.41
N VAL A 69 -4.75 19.36 -5.45
CA VAL A 69 -4.48 18.27 -4.52
C VAL A 69 -3.14 17.58 -4.79
N ILE A 70 -2.46 17.18 -3.71
CA ILE A 70 -1.33 16.26 -3.80
C ILE A 70 -1.87 14.82 -3.80
N MET A 71 -1.68 14.13 -4.92
CA MET A 71 -1.87 12.68 -5.02
C MET A 71 -0.49 12.06 -5.25
N LEU A 72 0.11 11.54 -4.17
CA LEU A 72 1.37 10.83 -4.22
C LEU A 72 1.14 9.33 -4.14
N ALA A 73 1.85 8.63 -5.03
CA ALA A 73 1.98 7.20 -5.09
C ALA A 73 3.47 6.86 -5.30
N GLY A 74 4.04 6.06 -4.40
CA GLY A 74 5.40 5.50 -4.49
C GLY A 74 5.38 4.05 -4.04
N GLY A 75 6.34 3.23 -4.41
CA GLY A 75 6.31 1.82 -4.01
C GLY A 75 7.70 1.25 -4.03
N ILE A 76 7.85 0.08 -3.43
CA ILE A 76 9.14 -0.59 -3.44
C ILE A 76 9.03 -1.95 -4.11
N GLY A 77 10.03 -2.24 -4.93
CA GLY A 77 10.30 -3.56 -5.50
C GLY A 77 11.69 -4.02 -5.10
N TYR A 78 11.97 -5.28 -5.40
CA TYR A 78 13.30 -5.87 -5.26
C TYR A 78 13.66 -6.58 -6.56
N GLY A 79 14.95 -6.77 -6.79
CA GLY A 79 15.47 -7.42 -7.99
C GLY A 79 16.84 -8.03 -7.73
N LYS A 80 17.29 -8.86 -8.67
CA LYS A 80 18.65 -9.43 -8.62
C LYS A 80 19.67 -8.31 -8.88
N ALA A 81 20.69 -8.21 -8.04
CA ALA A 81 21.69 -7.14 -8.13
C ALA A 81 22.42 -7.11 -9.49
N GLU A 82 22.70 -8.28 -10.07
CA GLU A 82 23.32 -8.43 -11.39
C GLU A 82 22.48 -7.88 -12.55
N GLN A 83 21.18 -7.65 -12.33
CA GLN A 83 20.23 -7.14 -13.34
C GLN A 83 19.85 -5.67 -13.10
N ALA A 84 20.48 -4.99 -12.13
CA ALA A 84 20.13 -3.61 -11.78
C ALA A 84 20.62 -2.58 -12.81
N GLN A 85 21.65 -2.91 -13.60
CA GLN A 85 22.17 -2.08 -14.67
C GLN A 85 21.53 -2.49 -16.00
N LYS A 86 21.08 -1.51 -16.79
CA LYS A 86 20.58 -1.77 -18.15
C LYS A 86 21.73 -2.26 -19.04
N GLY A 87 21.45 -3.20 -19.94
CA GLY A 87 22.38 -3.61 -20.99
C GLY A 87 22.54 -2.55 -22.07
N HIS A 88 23.50 -2.76 -22.97
CA HIS A 88 23.74 -1.87 -24.10
C HIS A 88 23.01 -2.39 -25.35
N PRO A 89 22.06 -1.63 -25.93
CA PRO A 89 21.46 -1.96 -27.23
C PRO A 89 22.52 -2.04 -28.33
N GLU A 90 22.40 -3.01 -29.23
CA GLU A 90 23.27 -3.17 -30.40
C GLU A 90 22.49 -3.03 -31.71
N ALA A 91 23.17 -2.62 -32.79
CA ALA A 91 22.55 -2.51 -34.10
C ALA A 91 21.93 -3.86 -34.53
N GLY A 92 20.67 -3.84 -34.95
CA GLY A 92 19.88 -5.02 -35.29
C GLY A 92 19.03 -5.57 -34.14
N ASP A 93 19.20 -5.09 -32.91
CA ASP A 93 18.30 -5.41 -31.80
C ASP A 93 16.88 -4.95 -32.09
N LYS A 94 15.91 -5.69 -31.55
CA LYS A 94 14.49 -5.44 -31.77
C LYS A 94 13.92 -4.55 -30.69
N VAL A 95 13.16 -3.54 -31.11
CA VAL A 95 12.38 -2.67 -30.25
C VAL A 95 10.96 -3.23 -30.17
N VAL A 96 10.52 -3.52 -28.96
CA VAL A 96 9.26 -4.17 -28.66
C VAL A 96 8.41 -3.27 -27.77
N VAL A 97 7.11 -3.19 -28.05
CA VAL A 97 6.11 -2.61 -27.16
C VAL A 97 5.22 -3.73 -26.63
N MET A 98 5.03 -3.78 -25.32
CA MET A 98 4.08 -4.68 -24.67
C MET A 98 2.97 -3.89 -23.99
N GLY A 99 1.75 -4.43 -24.00
CA GLY A 99 0.61 -3.87 -23.24
C GLY A 99 -0.54 -3.33 -24.09
N GLY A 100 -1.17 -2.25 -23.62
CA GLY A 100 -2.42 -1.71 -24.17
C GLY A 100 -2.30 -1.04 -25.55
N ASP A 101 -3.43 -0.93 -26.25
CA ASP A 101 -3.52 -0.26 -27.55
C ASP A 101 -3.55 1.27 -27.43
N ASN A 102 -3.18 1.96 -28.51
CA ASN A 102 -3.20 3.42 -28.60
C ASN A 102 -4.62 3.97 -28.73
N TYR A 103 -4.96 4.90 -27.85
CA TYR A 103 -6.17 5.72 -27.89
C TYR A 103 -5.82 7.20 -27.76
N ARG A 104 -6.78 8.09 -28.05
CA ARG A 104 -6.64 9.53 -27.82
C ARG A 104 -6.72 9.86 -26.32
N ILE A 105 -5.67 9.54 -25.57
CA ILE A 105 -5.57 9.73 -24.12
C ILE A 105 -4.33 10.56 -23.80
N GLY A 106 -4.45 11.52 -22.88
CA GLY A 106 -3.30 12.23 -22.32
C GLY A 106 -2.54 13.12 -23.30
N MET A 107 -3.14 13.51 -24.44
CA MET A 107 -2.43 14.29 -25.45
C MET A 107 -1.94 15.63 -24.88
N GLY A 108 -0.64 15.74 -24.62
CA GLY A 108 -0.01 16.92 -24.04
C GLY A 108 -0.21 17.06 -22.52
N GLY A 109 -0.42 15.96 -21.78
CA GLY A 109 -0.63 15.96 -20.33
C GLY A 109 0.45 16.72 -19.56
N ALA A 110 1.72 16.51 -19.92
CA ALA A 110 2.85 17.23 -19.33
C ALA A 110 2.74 18.76 -19.49
N ALA A 111 2.33 19.25 -20.67
CA ALA A 111 2.17 20.68 -20.94
C ALA A 111 0.99 21.29 -20.16
N VAL A 112 -0.10 20.54 -20.01
CA VAL A 112 -1.27 20.96 -19.20
C VAL A 112 -0.95 20.95 -17.70
N SER A 113 -0.14 19.99 -17.23
CA SER A 113 0.28 19.91 -15.82
C SER A 113 1.28 21.00 -15.41
N SER A 114 2.02 21.54 -16.39
CA SER A 114 3.01 22.60 -16.22
C SER A 114 2.41 24.01 -16.22
N ALA A 115 1.11 24.15 -16.46
CA ALA A 115 0.39 25.42 -16.49
C ALA A 115 -0.53 25.62 -15.28
N ASP A 116 -0.95 26.86 -15.03
CA ASP A 116 -1.89 27.19 -13.97
C ASP A 116 -3.26 26.56 -14.28
N THR A 117 -3.80 25.80 -13.33
CA THR A 117 -5.09 25.12 -13.49
C THR A 117 -6.21 26.16 -13.60
N GLY A 118 -7.04 26.11 -14.65
CA GLY A 118 -8.17 27.04 -14.88
C GLY A 118 -7.97 28.04 -16.02
N GLU A 119 -6.81 28.06 -16.68
CA GLU A 119 -6.50 29.01 -17.77
C GLU A 119 -7.04 28.58 -19.17
N PHE A 120 -7.52 27.33 -19.33
CA PHE A 120 -7.81 26.74 -20.65
C PHE A 120 -9.29 26.35 -20.90
N HIS A 121 -9.70 26.42 -22.17
CA HIS A 121 -11.05 26.04 -22.66
C HIS A 121 -11.32 24.52 -22.58
N SER A 122 -12.62 24.15 -22.53
CA SER A 122 -13.17 22.77 -22.34
C SER A 122 -12.56 21.61 -23.15
N VAL A 123 -11.93 21.85 -24.31
CA VAL A 123 -11.30 20.80 -25.12
C VAL A 123 -10.00 20.29 -24.48
N ILE A 124 -9.30 21.13 -23.71
CA ILE A 124 -8.04 20.79 -23.04
C ILE A 124 -8.31 19.98 -21.75
N GLU A 125 -9.47 20.15 -21.11
CA GLU A 125 -9.87 19.41 -19.90
C GLU A 125 -10.10 17.91 -20.18
N LEU A 126 -10.56 17.53 -21.38
CA LEU A 126 -10.76 16.12 -21.76
C LEU A 126 -9.44 15.37 -21.98
N ASN A 127 -8.39 16.05 -22.44
CA ASN A 127 -7.07 15.44 -22.62
C ASN A 127 -6.41 15.06 -21.28
N ALA A 128 -6.85 15.63 -20.16
CA ALA A 128 -6.35 15.32 -18.83
C ALA A 128 -7.04 14.09 -18.20
N VAL A 129 -8.08 13.52 -18.82
CA VAL A 129 -8.76 12.33 -18.31
C VAL A 129 -7.95 11.09 -18.65
N GLN A 130 -7.37 10.47 -17.61
CA GLN A 130 -6.63 9.21 -17.72
C GLN A 130 -7.57 8.00 -17.64
N ARG A 131 -7.13 6.87 -18.20
CA ARG A 131 -7.85 5.58 -18.17
C ARG A 131 -6.88 4.49 -17.76
N SER A 132 -7.22 3.76 -16.69
CA SER A 132 -6.43 2.63 -16.21
C SER A 132 -7.06 1.28 -16.52
N ASN A 133 -6.22 0.27 -16.70
CA ASN A 133 -6.55 -1.14 -16.83
C ASN A 133 -5.52 -2.02 -16.08
N PRO A 134 -5.67 -2.19 -14.76
CA PRO A 134 -4.68 -2.89 -13.93
C PRO A 134 -4.42 -4.34 -14.33
N GLU A 135 -5.40 -5.04 -14.91
CA GLU A 135 -5.22 -6.41 -15.41
C GLU A 135 -4.26 -6.47 -16.60
N MET A 136 -4.26 -5.45 -17.47
CA MET A 136 -3.28 -5.36 -18.55
C MET A 136 -1.87 -5.20 -18.00
N GLN A 137 -1.68 -4.29 -17.03
CA GLN A 137 -0.38 -4.11 -16.37
C GLN A 137 0.06 -5.41 -15.69
N LYS A 138 -0.84 -6.16 -15.05
CA LYS A 138 -0.53 -7.45 -14.43
C LYS A 138 -0.06 -8.49 -15.45
N ARG A 139 -0.68 -8.56 -16.63
CA ARG A 139 -0.25 -9.46 -17.72
C ARG A 139 1.15 -9.11 -18.21
N VAL A 140 1.41 -7.83 -18.47
CA VAL A 140 2.74 -7.34 -18.88
C VAL A 140 3.77 -7.63 -17.80
N ALA A 141 3.46 -7.34 -16.54
CA ALA A 141 4.34 -7.61 -15.40
C ALA A 141 4.67 -9.11 -15.26
N ASN A 142 3.68 -10.00 -15.43
CA ASN A 142 3.92 -11.44 -15.39
C ASN A 142 4.80 -11.93 -16.54
N ALA A 143 4.67 -11.35 -17.74
CA ALA A 143 5.53 -11.70 -18.88
C ALA A 143 6.98 -11.22 -18.66
N VAL A 144 7.17 -9.99 -18.18
CA VAL A 144 8.50 -9.47 -17.79
C VAL A 144 9.12 -10.32 -16.68
N ARG A 145 8.33 -10.67 -15.67
CA ARG A 145 8.74 -11.55 -14.56
C ARG A 145 9.24 -12.91 -15.06
N GLY A 146 8.56 -13.50 -16.05
CA GLY A 146 8.99 -14.75 -16.67
C GLY A 146 10.39 -14.68 -17.32
N MET A 147 10.84 -13.50 -17.74
CA MET A 147 12.19 -13.27 -18.25
C MET A 147 13.20 -13.02 -17.12
N VAL A 148 12.84 -12.16 -16.16
CA VAL A 148 13.71 -11.75 -15.04
C VAL A 148 14.06 -12.92 -14.11
N GLU A 149 13.07 -13.79 -13.86
CA GLU A 149 13.21 -14.95 -12.98
C GLU A 149 13.73 -16.21 -13.69
N GLY A 150 13.92 -16.15 -15.02
CA GLY A 150 14.59 -17.21 -15.76
C GLY A 150 16.03 -17.44 -15.30
N GLU A 151 16.63 -18.53 -15.78
CA GLU A 151 18.06 -18.81 -15.58
C GLU A 151 18.92 -17.66 -16.12
N GLU A 152 18.55 -17.12 -17.28
CA GLU A 152 19.16 -15.94 -17.89
C GLU A 152 18.05 -14.90 -18.20
N ASN A 153 18.30 -13.64 -17.87
CA ASN A 153 17.42 -12.53 -18.27
C ASN A 153 17.84 -12.04 -19.67
N LEU A 154 16.96 -12.25 -20.65
CA LEU A 154 17.24 -11.95 -22.06
C LEU A 154 16.77 -10.54 -22.48
N ILE A 155 16.27 -9.71 -21.56
CA ILE A 155 15.91 -8.32 -21.83
C ILE A 155 17.18 -7.47 -21.75
N VAL A 156 17.50 -6.74 -22.81
CA VAL A 156 18.67 -5.84 -22.84
C VAL A 156 18.35 -4.54 -22.09
N SER A 157 17.21 -3.94 -22.39
CA SER A 157 16.75 -2.70 -21.77
C SER A 157 15.24 -2.67 -21.73
N ILE A 158 14.69 -1.98 -20.73
CA ILE A 158 13.25 -1.83 -20.50
C ILE A 158 12.96 -0.40 -20.00
N HIS A 159 11.84 0.16 -20.44
CA HIS A 159 11.38 1.49 -20.06
C HIS A 159 9.86 1.58 -20.06
N ASP A 160 9.29 2.26 -19.06
CA ASP A 160 7.85 2.50 -18.98
C ASP A 160 7.40 3.60 -19.96
N HIS A 161 6.10 3.55 -20.30
CA HIS A 161 5.44 4.64 -21.03
C HIS A 161 4.73 5.56 -20.04
N GLY A 162 5.19 6.81 -19.95
CA GLY A 162 4.58 7.87 -19.16
C GLY A 162 4.24 9.09 -20.01
N ALA A 163 4.62 10.27 -19.50
CA ALA A 163 4.46 11.53 -20.21
C ALA A 163 5.16 11.50 -21.59
N GLY A 164 4.50 12.01 -22.63
CA GLY A 164 5.03 12.00 -24.00
C GLY A 164 4.90 10.65 -24.73
N GLY A 165 4.41 9.59 -24.09
CA GLY A 165 4.01 8.36 -24.78
C GLY A 165 5.17 7.58 -25.42
N HIS A 166 4.96 7.10 -26.66
CA HIS A 166 6.00 6.36 -27.40
C HIS A 166 7.22 7.22 -27.68
N LEU A 167 7.04 8.53 -27.88
CA LEU A 167 8.14 9.44 -28.18
C LEU A 167 9.21 9.38 -27.08
N ASN A 168 8.81 9.53 -25.82
CA ASN A 168 9.73 9.53 -24.69
C ASN A 168 10.32 8.14 -24.44
N CYS A 169 9.44 7.14 -24.22
CA CYS A 169 9.84 5.78 -23.88
C CYS A 169 10.79 5.18 -24.92
N LEU A 170 10.45 5.26 -26.21
CA LEU A 170 11.24 4.62 -27.26
C LEU A 170 12.52 5.39 -27.57
N SER A 171 12.56 6.72 -27.39
CA SER A 171 13.80 7.48 -27.55
C SER A 171 14.83 7.14 -26.47
N GLU A 172 14.39 6.95 -25.23
CA GLU A 172 15.29 6.59 -24.12
C GLU A 172 15.88 5.19 -24.31
N LEU A 173 15.12 4.26 -24.91
CA LEU A 173 15.62 2.92 -25.22
C LEU A 173 16.71 2.90 -26.29
N VAL A 174 16.75 3.90 -27.17
CA VAL A 174 17.67 3.95 -28.31
C VAL A 174 18.60 5.17 -28.29
N GLU A 175 18.68 5.89 -27.16
CA GLU A 175 19.44 7.14 -27.03
C GLU A 175 20.92 7.00 -27.41
N ALA A 176 21.53 5.85 -27.10
CA ALA A 176 22.95 5.61 -27.37
C ALA A 176 23.24 5.09 -28.79
N THR A 177 22.21 4.78 -29.58
CA THR A 177 22.37 4.01 -30.83
C THR A 177 21.60 4.55 -32.02
N GLY A 178 20.49 5.26 -31.81
CA GLY A 178 19.48 5.47 -32.84
C GLY A 178 18.56 4.26 -33.00
N GLY A 179 17.41 4.50 -33.62
CA GLY A 179 16.40 3.48 -33.86
C GLY A 179 15.38 3.90 -34.91
N LYS A 180 14.81 2.90 -35.59
CA LYS A 180 13.75 3.08 -36.57
C LYS A 180 12.51 2.33 -36.09
N ILE A 181 11.44 3.09 -35.86
CA ILE A 181 10.13 2.60 -35.46
C ILE A 181 9.21 2.57 -36.69
N ASP A 182 8.59 1.43 -36.92
CA ASP A 182 7.56 1.22 -37.93
C ASP A 182 6.21 1.67 -37.37
N LEU A 183 5.70 2.79 -37.89
CA LEU A 183 4.43 3.38 -37.47
C LEU A 183 3.26 2.41 -37.64
N ASP A 184 3.31 1.55 -38.66
CA ASP A 184 2.22 0.64 -39.01
C ASP A 184 2.15 -0.57 -38.07
N LYS A 185 3.22 -0.81 -37.27
CA LYS A 185 3.29 -1.90 -36.29
C LYS A 185 2.95 -1.46 -34.87
N LEU A 186 2.76 -0.16 -34.62
CA LEU A 186 2.29 0.33 -33.33
C LEU A 186 0.83 -0.10 -33.12
N PRO A 187 0.44 -0.47 -31.89
CA PRO A 187 -0.91 -0.97 -31.63
C PRO A 187 -1.93 0.17 -31.66
N VAL A 188 -2.84 0.17 -32.62
CA VAL A 188 -3.85 1.25 -32.79
C VAL A 188 -5.24 0.74 -32.40
N GLY A 189 -5.76 1.23 -31.26
CA GLY A 189 -7.09 0.89 -30.76
C GLY A 189 -8.20 1.80 -31.29
N ASP A 190 -7.85 3.01 -31.73
CA ASP A 190 -8.73 3.95 -32.43
C ASP A 190 -8.16 4.24 -33.84
N PRO A 191 -8.81 3.78 -34.93
CA PRO A 191 -8.31 3.96 -36.28
C PRO A 191 -8.36 5.42 -36.78
N THR A 192 -8.94 6.35 -36.02
CA THR A 192 -9.03 7.77 -36.37
C THR A 192 -7.81 8.59 -35.91
N LEU A 193 -6.84 7.97 -35.23
CA LEU A 193 -5.66 8.66 -34.74
C LEU A 193 -4.76 9.10 -35.90
N SER A 194 -4.35 10.36 -35.85
CA SER A 194 -3.28 10.89 -36.69
C SER A 194 -1.91 10.33 -36.24
N ALA A 195 -0.90 10.41 -37.11
CA ALA A 195 0.47 9.99 -36.77
C ALA A 195 1.00 10.68 -35.50
N ARG A 196 0.67 11.96 -35.30
CA ARG A 196 1.02 12.71 -34.07
C ARG A 196 0.39 12.09 -32.83
N GLU A 197 -0.88 11.69 -32.90
CA GLU A 197 -1.59 11.08 -31.77
C GLU A 197 -1.11 9.66 -31.52
N ILE A 198 -0.81 8.88 -32.56
CA ILE A 198 -0.21 7.56 -32.42
C ILE A 198 1.13 7.67 -31.68
N ILE A 199 2.01 8.60 -32.05
CA ILE A 199 3.33 8.76 -31.43
C ILE A 199 3.23 9.35 -30.02
N GLY A 200 2.38 10.37 -29.82
CA GLY A 200 2.37 11.19 -28.62
C GLY A 200 1.30 10.87 -27.56
N ASN A 201 0.48 9.82 -27.74
CA ASN A 201 -0.54 9.48 -26.74
C ASN A 201 0.05 8.89 -25.47
N GLU A 202 -0.58 9.18 -24.34
CA GLU A 202 -0.21 8.69 -23.01
C GLU A 202 -1.18 7.58 -22.56
N SER A 203 -1.58 6.70 -23.49
CA SER A 203 -2.34 5.48 -23.13
C SER A 203 -1.54 4.67 -22.10
N GLN A 204 -2.24 4.16 -21.10
CA GLN A 204 -1.64 3.52 -19.93
C GLN A 204 -1.28 2.04 -20.20
N GLU A 205 -0.61 1.43 -19.21
CA GLU A 205 -0.24 0.01 -19.19
C GLU A 205 0.59 -0.48 -20.39
N ARG A 206 1.61 0.30 -20.76
CA ARG A 206 2.57 -0.03 -21.83
C ARG A 206 4.01 -0.02 -21.32
N MET A 207 4.82 -0.90 -21.90
CA MET A 207 6.24 -1.03 -21.60
C MET A 207 7.02 -1.19 -22.90
N GLY A 208 8.11 -0.44 -23.06
CA GLY A 208 9.04 -0.59 -24.17
C GLY A 208 10.23 -1.47 -23.76
N LEU A 209 10.68 -2.33 -24.66
CA LEU A 209 11.80 -3.24 -24.42
C LEU A 209 12.74 -3.27 -25.64
N VAL A 210 14.02 -3.51 -25.36
CA VAL A 210 15.03 -3.89 -26.36
C VAL A 210 15.46 -5.34 -26.11
N ILE A 211 15.51 -6.14 -27.17
CA ILE A 211 15.87 -7.57 -27.09
C ILE A 211 16.62 -8.01 -28.35
N HIS A 212 17.61 -8.89 -28.19
CA HIS A 212 18.30 -9.50 -29.32
C HIS A 212 17.34 -10.37 -30.16
N PRO A 213 17.45 -10.38 -31.51
CA PRO A 213 16.50 -11.09 -32.39
C PRO A 213 16.32 -12.57 -32.04
N GLN A 214 17.40 -13.26 -31.65
CA GLN A 214 17.39 -14.68 -31.30
C GLN A 214 16.58 -15.02 -30.04
N HIS A 215 16.27 -14.03 -29.20
CA HIS A 215 15.53 -14.20 -27.95
C HIS A 215 14.06 -13.76 -28.03
N LEU A 216 13.67 -13.09 -29.12
CA LEU A 216 12.31 -12.56 -29.30
C LEU A 216 11.24 -13.65 -29.25
N ASP A 217 11.49 -14.83 -29.82
CA ASP A 217 10.53 -15.94 -29.80
C ASP A 217 10.30 -16.50 -28.39
N THR A 218 11.30 -16.43 -27.50
CA THR A 218 11.12 -16.80 -26.09
C THR A 218 10.20 -15.81 -25.39
N LEU A 219 10.44 -14.50 -25.55
CA LEU A 219 9.57 -13.47 -25.01
C LEU A 219 8.15 -13.60 -25.57
N ARG A 220 7.99 -13.84 -26.87
CA ARG A 220 6.68 -14.04 -27.52
C ARG A 220 5.91 -15.22 -26.93
N ARG A 221 6.55 -16.38 -26.74
CA ARG A 221 5.91 -17.56 -26.11
C ARG A 221 5.45 -17.27 -24.69
N ILE A 222 6.26 -16.57 -23.90
CA ILE A 222 5.90 -16.17 -22.54
C ILE A 222 4.73 -15.18 -22.56
N ALA A 223 4.81 -14.15 -23.40
CA ALA A 223 3.75 -13.16 -23.58
C ALA A 223 2.43 -13.81 -24.00
N GLU A 224 2.44 -14.73 -24.97
CA GLU A 224 1.26 -15.51 -25.39
C GLU A 224 0.69 -16.36 -24.25
N ARG A 225 1.56 -17.00 -23.46
CA ARG A 225 1.12 -17.78 -22.28
C ARG A 225 0.42 -16.90 -21.26
N GLU A 226 0.98 -15.74 -20.93
CA GLU A 226 0.41 -14.74 -20.01
C GLU A 226 -0.69 -13.89 -20.65
N ARG A 227 -0.98 -14.12 -21.94
CA ARG A 227 -1.86 -13.30 -22.78
C ARG A 227 -1.47 -11.82 -22.78
N ALA A 228 -0.21 -11.46 -22.59
CA ALA A 228 0.26 -10.07 -22.70
C ALA A 228 0.44 -9.69 -24.19
N PRO A 229 -0.20 -8.62 -24.69
CA PRO A 229 0.03 -8.18 -26.07
C PRO A 229 1.48 -7.76 -26.27
N LEU A 230 2.05 -8.12 -27.41
CA LEU A 230 3.44 -7.85 -27.78
C LEU A 230 3.51 -7.43 -29.24
N TYR A 231 4.21 -6.33 -29.50
CA TYR A 231 4.35 -5.73 -30.81
C TYR A 231 5.84 -5.49 -31.10
N GLU A 232 6.38 -6.10 -32.16
CA GLU A 232 7.72 -5.79 -32.67
C GLU A 232 7.62 -4.53 -33.52
N VAL A 233 7.91 -3.38 -32.90
CA VAL A 233 7.61 -2.07 -33.49
C VAL A 233 8.79 -1.44 -34.22
N GLY A 234 10.00 -1.97 -34.07
CA GLY A 234 11.16 -1.36 -34.69
C GLY A 234 12.47 -2.10 -34.43
N GLU A 235 13.56 -1.45 -34.80
CA GLU A 235 14.92 -1.96 -34.59
C GLU A 235 15.91 -0.84 -34.27
N VAL A 236 16.98 -1.23 -33.59
CA VAL A 236 18.14 -0.38 -33.28
C VAL A 236 19.01 -0.26 -34.53
N THR A 237 19.33 0.97 -34.94
CA THR A 237 19.99 1.23 -36.24
C THR A 237 21.51 1.44 -36.13
N GLY A 238 21.99 2.01 -35.03
CA GLY A 238 23.41 2.37 -34.86
C GLY A 238 23.83 3.66 -35.59
N ASP A 239 22.89 4.40 -36.20
CA ASP A 239 23.16 5.61 -36.99
C ASP A 239 22.88 6.93 -36.24
N MET A 240 22.55 6.84 -34.94
CA MET A 240 22.20 7.98 -34.07
C MET A 240 21.01 8.81 -34.58
N ARG A 241 20.16 8.24 -35.44
CA ARG A 241 18.90 8.85 -35.87
C ARG A 241 17.72 8.15 -35.21
N PHE A 242 16.67 8.91 -34.92
CA PHE A 242 15.42 8.39 -34.41
C PHE A 242 14.29 8.71 -35.38
N THR A 243 13.74 7.65 -35.99
CA THR A 243 12.79 7.76 -37.10
C THR A 243 11.51 6.99 -36.80
N PHE A 244 10.37 7.63 -37.01
CA PHE A 244 9.08 6.96 -37.18
C PHE A 244 8.73 6.97 -38.67
N GLU A 245 8.62 5.80 -39.27
CA GLU A 245 8.30 5.64 -40.70
C GLU A 245 7.15 4.65 -40.87
N SER A 246 6.16 4.99 -41.69
CA SER A 246 5.11 4.05 -42.10
C SER A 246 5.64 3.20 -43.26
N SER A 247 5.76 1.89 -43.05
CA SER A 247 6.20 0.95 -44.09
C SER A 247 5.26 0.89 -45.29
N SER A 248 3.96 1.12 -45.09
CA SER A 248 2.92 1.05 -46.12
C SER A 248 2.81 2.33 -46.96
N THR A 249 3.06 3.50 -46.37
CA THR A 249 2.92 4.80 -47.08
C THR A 249 4.25 5.47 -47.39
N GLY A 250 5.34 5.08 -46.74
CA GLY A 250 6.64 5.76 -46.78
C GLY A 250 6.65 7.11 -46.05
N ALA A 251 5.56 7.48 -45.36
CA ALA A 251 5.50 8.73 -44.61
C ALA A 251 6.43 8.67 -43.39
N ARG A 252 7.21 9.73 -43.20
CA ARG A 252 8.12 9.92 -42.06
C ARG A 252 7.69 11.10 -41.21
N PRO A 253 6.68 10.93 -40.34
CA PRO A 253 6.22 12.02 -39.47
C PRO A 253 7.31 12.54 -38.53
N MET A 254 8.35 11.74 -38.26
CA MET A 254 9.52 12.13 -37.48
C MET A 254 10.78 11.43 -37.99
N ASP A 255 11.85 12.18 -38.26
CA ASP A 255 13.15 11.69 -38.72
C ASP A 255 14.23 12.70 -38.28
N LEU A 256 14.74 12.55 -37.06
CA LEU A 256 15.66 13.49 -36.43
C LEU A 256 16.97 12.80 -36.05
N ALA A 257 18.09 13.54 -36.04
CA ALA A 257 19.25 13.07 -35.28
C ALA A 257 18.92 13.17 -33.78
N LEU A 258 19.37 12.21 -32.97
CA LEU A 258 19.12 12.22 -31.53
C LEU A 258 19.64 13.50 -30.85
N THR A 259 20.75 14.05 -31.37
CA THR A 259 21.32 15.33 -30.92
C THR A 259 20.39 16.52 -31.14
N ASP A 260 19.54 16.48 -32.18
CA ASP A 260 18.58 17.54 -32.46
C ASP A 260 17.36 17.44 -31.53
N MET A 261 17.01 16.21 -31.10
CA MET A 261 15.89 15.94 -30.21
C MET A 261 16.20 16.29 -28.75
N PHE A 262 17.37 15.89 -28.24
CA PHE A 262 17.81 16.18 -26.87
C PHE A 262 18.55 17.53 -26.75
N GLY A 263 18.34 18.44 -27.70
CA GLY A 263 19.15 19.64 -27.93
C GLY A 263 19.51 20.47 -26.69
N SER A 264 20.57 21.27 -26.82
CA SER A 264 21.20 22.06 -25.75
C SER A 264 20.41 23.33 -25.36
N SER A 265 19.22 23.16 -24.79
CA SER A 265 18.47 24.28 -24.20
C SER A 265 19.33 25.00 -23.14
N PRO A 266 19.45 26.34 -23.15
CA PRO A 266 20.21 27.06 -22.15
C PRO A 266 19.68 26.76 -20.74
N ARG A 267 20.59 26.69 -19.75
CA ARG A 267 20.19 26.55 -18.35
C ARG A 267 19.24 27.69 -17.96
N THR A 268 18.08 27.35 -17.41
CA THR A 268 17.15 28.34 -16.87
C THR A 268 17.72 28.94 -15.58
N VAL A 269 17.73 30.27 -15.49
CA VAL A 269 18.07 30.99 -14.26
C VAL A 269 16.77 31.58 -13.71
N MET A 270 16.36 31.11 -12.54
CA MET A 270 15.21 31.65 -11.81
C MET A 270 15.73 32.66 -10.78
N THR A 271 15.17 33.87 -10.78
CA THR A 271 15.56 34.95 -9.86
C THR A 271 14.35 35.35 -9.03
N ASP A 272 14.48 35.27 -7.72
CA ASP A 272 13.44 35.64 -6.75
C ASP A 272 14.09 36.30 -5.52
N ARG A 273 13.28 36.76 -4.56
CA ARG A 273 13.73 37.40 -3.32
C ARG A 273 13.10 36.74 -2.10
N THR A 274 13.83 36.69 -0.99
CA THR A 274 13.24 36.27 0.29
C THR A 274 12.15 37.25 0.72
N VAL A 275 10.97 36.72 1.07
CA VAL A 275 9.85 37.47 1.62
C VAL A 275 9.49 36.91 2.98
N ASP A 276 9.51 37.76 4.00
CA ASP A 276 9.04 37.42 5.33
C ASP A 276 7.51 37.49 5.40
N ARG A 277 6.89 36.48 6.00
CA ARG A 277 5.43 36.32 6.06
C ARG A 277 5.04 35.92 7.48
N PRO A 278 4.85 36.90 8.39
CA PRO A 278 4.44 36.61 9.76
C PRO A 278 2.99 36.07 9.78
N TYR A 279 2.72 35.21 10.75
CA TYR A 279 1.37 34.69 11.05
C TYR A 279 1.04 34.99 12.51
N ALA A 280 -0.25 35.10 12.84
CA ALA A 280 -0.66 35.42 14.19
C ALA A 280 -0.17 34.39 15.25
N PRO A 281 0.21 34.85 16.46
CA PRO A 281 0.63 33.98 17.56
C PRO A 281 -0.49 33.05 18.01
N ILE A 282 -0.08 31.94 18.62
CA ILE A 282 -0.97 30.96 19.24
C ILE A 282 -1.03 31.26 20.73
N GLN A 283 -2.25 31.48 21.24
CA GLN A 283 -2.50 31.66 22.67
C GLN A 283 -2.87 30.32 23.29
N THR A 284 -2.23 29.98 24.42
CA THR A 284 -2.50 28.75 25.15
C THR A 284 -3.52 29.00 26.27
N ASP A 285 -4.48 28.09 26.40
CA ASP A 285 -5.47 28.08 27.49
C ASP A 285 -5.54 26.67 28.10
N GLY A 286 -4.85 26.47 29.23
CA GLY A 286 -4.83 25.19 29.92
C GLY A 286 -6.20 24.71 30.42
N SER A 287 -7.22 25.58 30.48
CA SER A 287 -8.58 25.20 30.88
C SER A 287 -9.37 24.52 29.75
N ALA A 288 -8.94 24.69 28.49
CA ALA A 288 -9.62 24.17 27.30
C ALA A 288 -9.11 22.79 26.83
N ILE A 289 -8.08 22.23 27.46
CA ILE A 289 -7.38 21.00 27.01
C ILE A 289 -8.33 19.84 26.64
N GLN A 290 -9.43 19.65 27.38
CA GLN A 290 -10.42 18.59 27.12
C GLN A 290 -11.19 18.79 25.82
N GLU A 291 -11.49 20.04 25.45
CA GLU A 291 -12.13 20.38 24.18
C GLU A 291 -11.10 20.41 23.05
N ASP A 292 -9.90 20.95 23.32
CA ASP A 292 -8.82 21.03 22.34
C ASP A 292 -8.43 19.65 21.82
N ILE A 293 -8.25 18.66 22.70
CA ILE A 293 -7.93 17.29 22.25
C ILE A 293 -9.05 16.69 21.40
N ARG A 294 -10.33 16.98 21.69
CA ARG A 294 -11.45 16.48 20.87
C ARG A 294 -11.46 17.10 19.47
N ASN A 295 -11.05 18.35 19.35
CA ASN A 295 -10.93 19.02 18.06
C ASN A 295 -9.71 18.52 17.28
N VAL A 296 -8.57 18.33 17.95
CA VAL A 296 -7.37 17.75 17.36
C VAL A 296 -7.64 16.34 16.84
N LEU A 297 -8.27 15.46 17.64
CA LEU A 297 -8.58 14.09 17.25
C LEU A 297 -9.58 13.98 16.08
N ARG A 298 -10.28 15.06 15.73
CA ARG A 298 -11.21 15.09 14.57
C ARG A 298 -10.54 15.57 13.28
N LEU A 299 -9.40 16.25 13.34
CA LEU A 299 -8.65 16.66 12.15
C LEU A 299 -8.21 15.45 11.35
N GLU A 300 -8.37 15.46 10.03
CA GLU A 300 -8.09 14.30 9.19
C GLU A 300 -6.65 13.82 9.29
N ALA A 301 -5.68 14.71 9.53
CA ALA A 301 -4.29 14.34 9.76
C ALA A 301 -4.10 13.46 11.00
N VAL A 302 -4.93 13.64 12.02
CA VAL A 302 -4.88 12.92 13.31
C VAL A 302 -5.86 11.77 13.35
N ALA A 303 -7.13 12.03 13.03
CA ALA A 303 -8.27 11.11 13.15
C ALA A 303 -8.04 9.74 12.48
N CYS A 304 -8.80 8.73 12.87
CA CYS A 304 -8.70 7.37 12.35
C CYS A 304 -8.68 7.30 10.82
N LYS A 305 -7.79 6.47 10.27
CA LYS A 305 -7.64 6.27 8.82
C LYS A 305 -8.32 4.99 8.30
N ASP A 306 -9.21 4.40 9.09
CA ASP A 306 -9.80 3.08 8.78
C ASP A 306 -10.56 3.08 7.44
N TRP A 307 -11.24 4.17 7.09
CA TRP A 307 -11.91 4.35 5.80
C TRP A 307 -10.96 4.34 4.59
N LEU A 308 -9.66 4.61 4.78
CA LEU A 308 -8.64 4.49 3.73
C LEU A 308 -8.10 3.07 3.64
N THR A 309 -7.90 2.41 4.78
CA THR A 309 -7.27 1.09 4.86
C THR A 309 -8.27 -0.03 4.55
N ASN A 310 -9.51 0.05 5.05
CA ASN A 310 -10.49 -1.04 5.01
C ASN A 310 -10.95 -1.47 3.61
N LYS A 311 -10.61 -0.71 2.57
CA LYS A 311 -10.98 -0.97 1.15
C LYS A 311 -9.82 -1.34 0.24
N VAL A 312 -8.59 -1.32 0.76
CA VAL A 312 -7.38 -1.61 -0.01
C VAL A 312 -6.74 -2.89 0.49
N ASP A 313 -6.27 -3.74 -0.41
CA ASP A 313 -5.60 -5.00 -0.08
C ASP A 313 -4.32 -4.72 0.74
N ARG A 314 -4.13 -5.47 1.83
CA ARG A 314 -2.98 -5.35 2.75
C ARG A 314 -2.31 -6.70 3.03
N CYS A 315 -2.53 -7.70 2.19
CA CYS A 315 -2.02 -9.05 2.42
C CYS A 315 -1.62 -9.82 1.16
N VAL A 316 -1.98 -9.34 -0.04
CA VAL A 316 -1.64 -9.99 -1.32
C VAL A 316 -0.14 -10.24 -1.47
N GLY A 317 0.20 -11.43 -1.98
CA GLY A 317 1.55 -11.95 -2.06
C GLY A 317 2.00 -12.70 -0.81
N GLY A 318 1.26 -12.62 0.31
CA GLY A 318 1.59 -13.33 1.56
C GLY A 318 2.89 -12.87 2.23
N LEU A 319 3.50 -11.78 1.74
CA LEU A 319 4.78 -11.21 2.18
C LEU A 319 4.62 -9.94 3.02
N VAL A 320 3.39 -9.46 3.25
CA VAL A 320 3.17 -8.31 4.14
C VAL A 320 3.45 -8.73 5.58
N ALA A 321 4.52 -8.19 6.17
CA ALA A 321 4.91 -8.48 7.55
C ALA A 321 4.39 -7.43 8.54
N LYS A 322 4.28 -6.19 8.10
CA LYS A 322 3.66 -5.11 8.87
C LYS A 322 2.82 -4.22 7.96
N GLN A 323 1.62 -3.90 8.43
CA GLN A 323 0.66 -3.01 7.79
C GLN A 323 0.03 -2.12 8.87
N GLN A 324 -0.77 -1.14 8.46
CA GLN A 324 -1.28 -0.05 9.29
C GLN A 324 -2.01 -0.51 10.56
N CYS A 325 -2.86 -1.54 10.48
CA CYS A 325 -3.69 -1.99 11.61
C CYS A 325 -2.89 -2.74 12.68
N THR A 326 -3.17 -2.50 13.96
CA THR A 326 -2.54 -3.22 15.08
C THR A 326 -3.53 -3.53 16.21
N GLY A 327 -3.10 -4.39 17.14
CA GLY A 327 -3.84 -4.82 18.32
C GLY A 327 -5.11 -5.64 18.04
N PRO A 328 -5.79 -6.09 19.09
CA PRO A 328 -7.00 -6.90 18.95
C PRO A 328 -8.17 -6.15 18.29
N LEU A 329 -8.19 -4.82 18.31
CA LEU A 329 -9.23 -4.01 17.64
C LEU A 329 -8.88 -3.65 16.18
N GLN A 330 -7.67 -3.99 15.70
CA GLN A 330 -7.22 -3.76 14.33
C GLN A 330 -7.34 -2.29 13.87
N LEU A 331 -6.87 -1.36 14.69
CA LEU A 331 -6.90 0.08 14.39
C LEU A 331 -5.64 0.52 13.62
N PRO A 332 -5.76 1.39 12.60
CA PRO A 332 -4.65 1.79 11.72
C PRO A 332 -3.70 2.78 12.38
N LEU A 333 -2.77 2.27 13.19
CA LEU A 333 -1.86 3.05 14.05
C LEU A 333 -0.37 2.80 13.79
N ASN A 334 0.02 1.68 13.15
CA ASN A 334 1.44 1.37 12.94
C ASN A 334 2.14 2.47 12.12
N ASP A 335 3.30 2.89 12.63
CA ASP A 335 4.16 3.96 12.08
C ASP A 335 4.78 3.62 10.71
N CYS A 336 5.08 2.34 10.47
CA CYS A 336 5.73 1.89 9.24
C CYS A 336 5.13 0.59 8.68
N GLY A 337 5.28 0.42 7.36
CA GLY A 337 4.97 -0.83 6.66
C GLY A 337 6.24 -1.66 6.44
N VAL A 338 6.12 -2.99 6.48
CA VAL A 338 7.25 -3.90 6.18
C VAL A 338 6.81 -5.01 5.25
N MET A 339 7.52 -5.14 4.12
CA MET A 339 7.41 -6.28 3.20
C MET A 339 8.53 -7.28 3.48
N ALA A 340 8.22 -8.56 3.62
CA ALA A 340 9.22 -9.62 3.61
C ALA A 340 9.89 -9.72 2.23
N LEU A 341 11.19 -10.01 2.18
CA LEU A 341 11.90 -10.22 0.90
C LEU A 341 11.56 -11.57 0.27
N ASP A 342 11.26 -12.57 1.11
CA ASP A 342 10.89 -13.93 0.73
C ASP A 342 10.10 -14.61 1.87
N PHE A 343 9.69 -15.85 1.65
CA PHE A 343 8.93 -16.63 2.65
C PHE A 343 9.82 -17.37 3.69
N GLU A 344 11.11 -17.54 3.42
CA GLU A 344 11.99 -18.43 4.21
C GLU A 344 12.87 -17.68 5.21
N GLY A 345 13.57 -16.64 4.75
CA GLY A 345 14.53 -15.82 5.49
C GLY A 345 13.88 -15.01 6.59
N LYS A 346 14.63 -14.06 7.19
CA LYS A 346 14.15 -13.15 8.27
C LYS A 346 14.00 -11.70 7.83
N SER A 347 14.69 -11.34 6.76
CA SER A 347 14.74 -9.97 6.26
C SER A 347 13.42 -9.47 5.67
N GLY A 348 13.30 -8.16 5.64
CA GLY A 348 12.25 -7.42 4.98
C GLY A 348 12.74 -6.03 4.56
N LEU A 349 11.83 -5.24 4.03
CA LEU A 349 12.06 -3.86 3.67
C LEU A 349 11.01 -2.98 4.34
N ALA A 350 11.47 -2.09 5.20
CA ALA A 350 10.63 -1.15 5.93
C ALA A 350 10.43 0.13 5.13
N THR A 351 9.24 0.72 5.26
CA THR A 351 8.85 1.97 4.59
C THR A 351 8.05 2.87 5.53
N SER A 352 8.35 4.16 5.51
CA SER A 352 7.59 5.20 6.21
C SER A 352 7.49 6.48 5.37
N ILE A 353 6.67 7.43 5.81
CA ILE A 353 6.46 8.73 5.17
C ILE A 353 6.56 9.84 6.23
N GLY A 354 7.06 11.02 5.83
CA GLY A 354 6.99 12.24 6.64
C GLY A 354 6.76 13.49 5.77
N HIS A 355 6.01 14.45 6.30
CA HIS A 355 5.78 15.77 5.69
C HIS A 355 5.34 16.81 6.73
N SER A 356 5.89 18.02 6.67
CA SER A 356 5.52 19.11 7.58
C SER A 356 5.24 20.44 6.85
N PRO A 357 4.22 20.50 5.98
CA PRO A 357 4.01 21.65 5.10
C PRO A 357 3.51 22.91 5.84
N VAL A 358 2.80 22.76 6.95
CA VAL A 358 2.31 23.92 7.74
C VAL A 358 3.47 24.57 8.50
N SER A 359 4.39 23.79 9.08
CA SER A 359 5.67 24.31 9.57
C SER A 359 6.47 24.95 8.44
N GLY A 360 6.44 24.36 7.24
CA GLY A 360 7.03 24.92 6.03
C GLY A 360 6.51 26.31 5.67
N LEU A 361 5.25 26.65 5.95
CA LEU A 361 4.71 28.01 5.75
C LEU A 361 5.45 29.05 6.59
N ILE A 362 5.78 28.70 7.83
CA ILE A 362 6.52 29.53 8.79
C ILE A 362 7.98 29.60 8.36
N ASP A 363 8.64 28.45 8.26
CA ASP A 363 10.03 28.32 7.88
C ASP A 363 10.24 27.12 6.94
N PRO A 364 10.62 27.34 5.66
CA PRO A 364 10.88 26.24 4.72
C PRO A 364 12.03 25.32 5.16
N VAL A 365 13.00 25.83 5.92
CA VAL A 365 14.10 25.05 6.49
C VAL A 365 13.56 24.08 7.55
N ALA A 366 12.77 24.57 8.50
CA ALA A 366 12.11 23.74 9.51
C ALA A 366 11.19 22.69 8.87
N GLY A 367 10.32 23.10 7.94
CA GLY A 367 9.41 22.18 7.26
C GLY A 367 10.12 21.05 6.53
N SER A 368 11.25 21.33 5.85
CA SER A 368 12.04 20.31 5.17
C SER A 368 12.74 19.34 6.13
N ARG A 369 13.35 19.84 7.22
CA ARG A 369 13.98 18.99 8.25
C ARG A 369 12.98 18.14 9.00
N ASN A 370 11.84 18.71 9.38
CA ASN A 370 10.75 17.98 10.05
C ASN A 370 10.19 16.87 9.16
N SER A 371 10.08 17.09 7.85
CA SER A 371 9.64 16.05 6.92
C SER A 371 10.60 14.85 6.88
N VAL A 372 11.92 15.08 6.98
CA VAL A 372 12.91 14.00 7.15
C VAL A 372 12.79 13.37 8.54
N ALA A 373 12.69 14.19 9.59
CA ALA A 373 12.62 13.73 10.96
C ALA A 373 11.42 12.80 11.20
N GLU A 374 10.23 13.18 10.74
CA GLU A 374 8.99 12.38 10.83
C GLU A 374 9.12 11.05 10.06
N ALA A 375 9.71 11.08 8.86
CA ALA A 375 9.96 9.84 8.12
C ALA A 375 10.89 8.90 8.92
N LEU A 376 11.89 9.45 9.59
CA LEU A 376 12.83 8.69 10.41
C LEU A 376 12.23 8.22 11.74
N THR A 377 11.45 9.04 12.44
CA THR A 377 10.77 8.63 13.68
C THR A 377 9.72 7.56 13.41
N ASN A 378 9.10 7.55 12.23
CA ASN A 378 8.22 6.47 11.82
C ASN A 378 8.95 5.16 11.47
N ILE A 379 10.11 5.21 10.79
CA ILE A 379 10.82 3.98 10.37
C ILE A 379 11.64 3.32 11.48
N VAL A 380 11.96 4.05 12.56
CA VAL A 380 12.85 3.58 13.64
C VAL A 380 12.32 2.32 14.33
N TRP A 381 11.03 2.01 14.23
CA TRP A 381 10.41 0.85 14.89
C TRP A 381 10.71 -0.49 14.20
N ALA A 382 11.21 -0.46 12.96
CA ALA A 382 11.73 -1.64 12.28
C ALA A 382 13.21 -1.88 12.68
N PRO A 383 13.62 -3.13 12.94
CA PRO A 383 15.03 -3.44 13.23
C PRO A 383 15.87 -3.33 11.94
N LEU A 384 16.59 -2.22 11.77
CA LEU A 384 17.40 -1.94 10.60
C LEU A 384 18.82 -2.49 10.74
N GLU A 385 19.37 -3.02 9.64
CA GLU A 385 20.65 -3.72 9.63
C GLU A 385 21.83 -2.89 10.19
N LYS A 386 21.92 -1.62 9.79
CA LYS A 386 23.03 -0.71 10.11
C LYS A 386 22.52 0.57 10.78
N GLY A 387 21.42 0.46 11.52
CA GLY A 387 20.76 1.61 12.13
C GLY A 387 20.37 2.64 11.07
N LEU A 388 20.64 3.92 11.32
CA LEU A 388 20.29 5.02 10.41
C LEU A 388 20.92 4.85 9.02
N LYS A 389 22.11 4.24 8.92
CA LYS A 389 22.82 4.05 7.64
C LYS A 389 22.15 3.04 6.70
N SER A 390 21.14 2.32 7.16
CA SER A 390 20.31 1.47 6.30
C SER A 390 19.25 2.26 5.52
N VAL A 391 19.02 3.53 5.86
CA VAL A 391 17.91 4.32 5.30
C VAL A 391 18.32 5.04 4.01
N SER A 392 17.46 4.94 3.00
CA SER A 392 17.47 5.76 1.79
C SER A 392 16.16 6.52 1.65
N LEU A 393 16.24 7.76 1.17
CA LEU A 393 15.09 8.66 1.08
C LEU A 393 14.65 8.91 -0.38
N SER A 394 13.35 9.12 -0.57
CA SER A 394 12.81 9.78 -1.75
C SER A 394 12.23 11.13 -1.35
N ALA A 395 12.59 12.20 -2.05
CA ALA A 395 12.07 13.55 -1.79
C ALA A 395 11.17 14.01 -2.94
N ASN A 396 9.90 14.26 -2.65
CA ASN A 396 8.91 14.70 -3.64
C ASN A 396 8.46 16.14 -3.33
N TRP A 397 8.76 17.08 -4.22
CA TRP A 397 8.62 18.53 -4.02
C TRP A 397 7.39 19.08 -4.72
N MET A 398 6.38 19.48 -3.95
CA MET A 398 5.17 20.14 -4.44
C MET A 398 5.26 21.62 -4.05
N TRP A 399 5.47 22.50 -5.02
CA TRP A 399 5.75 23.91 -4.74
C TRP A 399 5.01 24.87 -5.67
N PRO A 400 4.53 26.03 -5.19
CA PRO A 400 3.93 27.05 -6.04
C PRO A 400 4.99 27.99 -6.64
N CYS A 401 5.91 27.48 -7.46
CA CYS A 401 6.97 28.30 -8.06
C CYS A 401 6.42 29.48 -8.90
N LYS A 402 7.27 30.48 -9.15
CA LYS A 402 6.92 31.74 -9.85
C LYS A 402 5.91 32.62 -9.10
N ASN A 403 5.67 32.35 -7.83
CA ASN A 403 4.97 33.26 -6.92
C ASN A 403 6.01 33.93 -6.01
N GLU A 404 5.77 35.19 -5.66
CA GLU A 404 6.75 36.01 -4.96
C GLU A 404 7.27 35.34 -3.67
N GLY A 405 8.59 35.12 -3.63
CA GLY A 405 9.32 34.51 -2.53
C GLY A 405 9.26 32.99 -2.48
N GLU A 406 8.42 32.32 -3.27
CA GLU A 406 8.28 30.86 -3.21
C GLU A 406 9.46 30.14 -3.87
N ASP A 407 10.12 30.71 -4.88
CA ASP A 407 11.31 30.08 -5.49
C ASP A 407 12.51 30.17 -4.54
N ALA A 408 12.64 31.31 -3.83
CA ALA A 408 13.65 31.47 -2.77
C ALA A 408 13.41 30.49 -1.60
N ARG A 409 12.14 30.27 -1.22
CA ARG A 409 11.75 29.31 -0.17
C ARG A 409 12.02 27.86 -0.58
N LEU A 410 11.74 27.48 -1.84
CA LEU A 410 12.08 26.16 -2.36
C LEU A 410 13.59 25.91 -2.29
N TYR A 411 14.39 26.86 -2.76
CA TYR A 411 15.85 26.75 -2.73
C TYR A 411 16.36 26.53 -1.30
N ALA A 412 15.89 27.33 -0.34
CA ALA A 412 16.26 27.20 1.07
C ALA A 412 15.86 25.83 1.66
N ALA A 413 14.68 25.32 1.32
CA ALA A 413 14.22 23.99 1.76
C ALA A 413 15.10 22.86 1.19
N VAL A 414 15.42 22.91 -0.11
CA VAL A 414 16.26 21.91 -0.78
C VAL A 414 17.69 21.92 -0.23
N GLU A 415 18.27 23.11 -0.05
CA GLU A 415 19.61 23.29 0.53
C GLU A 415 19.65 22.76 1.97
N ALA A 416 18.66 23.10 2.79
CA ALA A 416 18.55 22.63 4.17
C ALA A 416 18.38 21.12 4.28
N MET A 417 17.52 20.51 3.45
CA MET A 417 17.34 19.07 3.42
C MET A 417 18.63 18.36 2.98
N SER A 418 19.31 18.89 1.96
CA SER A 418 20.59 18.36 1.48
C SER A 418 21.65 18.37 2.60
N ALA A 419 21.83 19.51 3.27
CA ALA A 419 22.74 19.63 4.40
C ALA A 419 22.37 18.67 5.54
N PHE A 420 21.08 18.59 5.90
CA PHE A 420 20.61 17.70 6.96
C PHE A 420 20.83 16.22 6.63
N ALA A 421 20.55 15.79 5.40
CA ALA A 421 20.80 14.42 4.95
C ALA A 421 22.29 14.07 4.93
N LEU A 422 23.16 15.02 4.54
CA LEU A 422 24.62 14.87 4.61
C LEU A 422 25.12 14.74 6.05
N ASP A 423 24.59 15.55 6.98
CA ASP A 423 24.96 15.51 8.39
C ASP A 423 24.48 14.21 9.08
N LEU A 424 23.29 13.73 8.74
CA LEU A 424 22.80 12.39 9.11
C LEU A 424 23.60 11.27 8.40
N GLY A 425 24.22 11.61 7.27
CA GLY A 425 24.96 10.76 6.36
C GLY A 425 24.13 9.62 5.77
N ILE A 426 22.94 9.96 5.29
CA ILE A 426 22.04 9.11 4.49
C ILE A 426 21.82 9.75 3.12
N ASN A 427 21.32 9.00 2.14
CA ASN A 427 21.18 9.48 0.77
C ASN A 427 19.73 9.79 0.38
N ILE A 428 19.57 10.67 -0.62
CA ILE A 428 18.32 10.93 -1.33
C ILE A 428 18.52 10.51 -2.79
N PRO A 429 18.50 9.20 -3.13
CA PRO A 429 18.85 8.71 -4.46
C PRO A 429 17.79 9.00 -5.54
N THR A 430 16.58 9.40 -5.15
CA THR A 430 15.47 9.61 -6.09
C THR A 430 14.50 10.67 -5.57
N GLY A 431 13.71 11.26 -6.46
CA GLY A 431 12.74 12.28 -6.13
C GLY A 431 11.97 12.73 -7.37
N LYS A 432 10.97 13.58 -7.15
CA LYS A 432 10.16 14.20 -8.21
C LYS A 432 9.72 15.58 -7.78
N ASP A 433 9.32 16.42 -8.72
CA ASP A 433 8.79 17.74 -8.45
C ASP A 433 7.46 18.02 -9.18
N SER A 434 6.67 18.90 -8.58
CA SER A 434 5.44 19.48 -9.11
C SER A 434 5.41 20.96 -8.72
N LEU A 435 5.83 21.82 -9.66
CA LEU A 435 6.18 23.22 -9.37
C LEU A 435 5.07 24.24 -9.70
N SER A 436 3.85 23.78 -9.94
CA SER A 436 2.69 24.61 -10.31
C SER A 436 1.54 24.46 -9.31
N MET A 437 1.86 24.37 -8.01
CA MET A 437 0.89 24.09 -6.93
C MET A 437 0.02 25.30 -6.56
N LYS A 438 -0.78 25.75 -7.51
CA LYS A 438 -1.68 26.90 -7.41
C LYS A 438 -2.98 26.63 -8.17
N GLN A 439 -4.08 27.17 -7.67
CA GLN A 439 -5.37 27.18 -8.34
C GLN A 439 -5.83 28.62 -8.55
N LYS A 440 -6.14 29.00 -9.79
CA LYS A 440 -6.75 30.29 -10.13
C LYS A 440 -8.23 30.09 -10.48
N TYR A 441 -9.07 31.04 -10.10
CA TYR A 441 -10.51 31.02 -10.36
C TYR A 441 -10.93 32.11 -11.36
N PRO A 442 -12.07 31.94 -12.06
CA PRO A 442 -12.53 32.91 -13.06
C PRO A 442 -12.79 34.33 -12.52
N ASP A 443 -13.04 34.46 -11.22
CA ASP A 443 -13.21 35.75 -10.54
C ASP A 443 -11.88 36.46 -10.24
N GLY A 444 -10.76 35.86 -10.62
CA GLY A 444 -9.41 36.35 -10.36
C GLY A 444 -8.87 36.00 -8.98
N SER A 445 -9.66 35.31 -8.13
CA SER A 445 -9.15 34.79 -6.87
C SER A 445 -8.21 33.60 -7.08
N GLU A 446 -7.31 33.38 -6.13
CA GLU A 446 -6.35 32.29 -6.19
C GLU A 446 -6.16 31.64 -4.83
N VAL A 447 -5.84 30.35 -4.86
CA VAL A 447 -5.42 29.56 -3.70
C VAL A 447 -4.03 29.02 -3.99
N ILE A 448 -3.10 29.28 -3.07
CA ILE A 448 -1.70 28.86 -3.17
C ILE A 448 -1.48 27.70 -2.19
N SER A 449 -0.94 26.58 -2.65
CA SER A 449 -0.62 25.49 -1.73
C SER A 449 0.63 25.80 -0.92
N PRO A 450 0.68 25.38 0.36
CA PRO A 450 1.93 25.36 1.11
C PRO A 450 3.04 24.64 0.33
N GLY A 451 4.23 25.23 0.29
CA GLY A 451 5.42 24.54 -0.20
C GLY A 451 5.64 23.27 0.60
N THR A 452 5.60 22.12 -0.08
CA THR A 452 5.52 20.81 0.56
C THR A 452 6.61 19.90 0.01
N VAL A 453 7.41 19.31 0.88
CA VAL A 453 8.20 18.12 0.54
C VAL A 453 7.60 16.92 1.26
N ILE A 454 7.39 15.84 0.52
CA ILE A 454 7.02 14.54 1.10
C ILE A 454 8.23 13.63 1.01
N VAL A 455 8.70 13.18 2.16
CA VAL A 455 9.83 12.26 2.29
C VAL A 455 9.29 10.85 2.46
N SER A 456 9.71 9.93 1.62
CA SER A 456 9.50 8.48 1.85
C SER A 456 10.84 7.87 2.23
N ALA A 457 10.89 7.17 3.36
CA ALA A 457 12.08 6.46 3.80
C ALA A 457 11.93 4.95 3.53
N ALA A 458 13.02 4.30 3.12
CA ALA A 458 13.10 2.86 2.95
C ALA A 458 14.37 2.30 3.60
N GLY A 459 14.29 1.13 4.25
CA GLY A 459 15.45 0.52 4.92
C GLY A 459 15.38 -1.00 5.03
N HIS A 460 16.55 -1.66 4.91
CA HIS A 460 16.68 -3.11 5.09
C HIS A 460 16.41 -3.50 6.55
N CYS A 461 15.30 -4.20 6.76
CA CYS A 461 14.87 -4.74 8.04
C CYS A 461 15.44 -6.15 8.20
N VAL A 462 16.20 -6.42 9.27
CA VAL A 462 16.87 -7.72 9.47
C VAL A 462 15.97 -8.79 10.09
N ASP A 463 14.92 -8.37 10.78
CA ASP A 463 13.93 -9.26 11.38
C ASP A 463 12.53 -8.67 11.26
N ARG A 464 11.80 -9.09 10.22
CA ARG A 464 10.43 -8.63 9.95
C ARG A 464 9.42 -8.97 11.06
N ALA A 465 9.73 -9.93 11.93
CA ALA A 465 8.85 -10.36 13.02
C ALA A 465 9.06 -9.56 14.31
N ALA A 466 10.12 -8.73 14.38
CA ALA A 466 10.50 -7.94 15.55
C ALA A 466 10.21 -6.44 15.39
N VAL A 467 9.37 -6.06 14.42
CA VAL A 467 8.89 -4.68 14.26
C VAL A 467 8.07 -4.29 15.48
N VAL A 468 8.44 -3.20 16.14
CA VAL A 468 7.75 -2.65 17.31
C VAL A 468 6.44 -2.01 16.88
N GLU A 469 5.38 -2.19 17.67
CA GLU A 469 4.04 -1.65 17.41
C GLU A 469 3.67 -0.58 18.46
N PRO A 470 2.79 0.37 18.12
CA PRO A 470 2.31 1.40 19.03
C PRO A 470 1.14 0.88 19.86
N VAL A 471 1.36 -0.21 20.62
CA VAL A 471 0.36 -0.77 21.54
C VAL A 471 1.01 -1.11 22.86
N PHE A 472 0.68 -0.34 23.89
CA PHE A 472 1.19 -0.61 25.24
C PHE A 472 0.82 -2.01 25.73
N ARG A 473 1.76 -2.65 26.44
CA ARG A 473 1.55 -3.94 27.09
C ARG A 473 1.13 -3.73 28.53
N LYS A 474 -0.03 -4.29 28.90
CA LYS A 474 -0.66 -4.20 30.24
C LYS A 474 0.25 -4.65 31.40
N ASP A 475 1.17 -5.56 31.14
CA ASP A 475 2.15 -6.10 32.11
C ASP A 475 3.59 -5.78 31.68
N GLY A 476 3.77 -4.71 30.92
CA GLY A 476 5.09 -4.25 30.46
C GLY A 476 5.80 -3.31 31.42
N GLY A 477 6.97 -2.83 31.01
CA GLY A 477 7.82 -1.99 31.84
C GLY A 477 7.48 -0.49 31.80
N PRO A 478 8.41 0.37 32.26
CA PRO A 478 8.21 1.82 32.33
C PRO A 478 8.13 2.48 30.95
N ILE A 479 7.47 3.65 30.91
CA ILE A 479 7.27 4.47 29.72
C ILE A 479 8.26 5.62 29.72
N TYR A 480 8.87 5.89 28.57
CA TYR A 480 9.85 6.93 28.34
C TYR A 480 9.43 7.88 27.22
N LEU A 481 9.81 9.14 27.35
CA LEU A 481 9.75 10.19 26.34
C LEU A 481 11.17 10.57 25.91
N LEU A 482 11.43 10.54 24.61
CA LEU A 482 12.66 11.06 23.99
C LEU A 482 12.30 12.23 23.08
N ASP A 483 12.96 13.35 23.31
CA ASP A 483 12.99 14.47 22.38
C ASP A 483 14.14 14.28 21.40
N LEU A 484 13.83 14.29 20.09
CA LEU A 484 14.81 14.21 19.02
C LEU A 484 15.02 15.56 18.33
N SER A 485 14.22 16.58 18.65
CA SER A 485 14.32 17.90 18.03
C SER A 485 15.45 18.72 18.65
N GLY A 486 15.64 18.61 19.96
CA GLY A 486 16.64 19.37 20.72
C GLY A 486 16.28 20.85 20.89
N GLU A 487 15.00 21.18 20.70
CA GLU A 487 14.45 22.54 20.74
C GLU A 487 13.33 22.64 21.79
N ALA A 488 13.04 23.85 22.26
CA ALA A 488 11.85 24.09 23.08
C ALA A 488 10.56 23.70 22.33
N CYS A 489 9.49 23.40 23.08
CA CYS A 489 8.21 23.05 22.48
C CYS A 489 7.60 24.24 21.72
N GLN A 490 7.29 24.04 20.44
CA GLN A 490 6.69 25.06 19.57
C GLN A 490 5.35 24.57 19.02
N LEU A 491 4.35 25.45 19.03
CA LEU A 491 3.00 25.14 18.53
C LEU A 491 2.78 25.56 17.08
N GLY A 492 3.68 26.36 16.48
CA GLY A 492 3.53 26.81 15.10
C GLY A 492 3.57 25.63 14.13
N GLY A 493 2.61 25.59 13.22
CA GLY A 493 2.45 24.51 12.26
C GLY A 493 1.77 23.24 12.79
N SER A 494 1.39 23.21 14.07
CA SER A 494 0.75 22.04 14.68
C SER A 494 -0.72 21.86 14.29
N SER A 495 -1.20 20.63 14.43
CA SER A 495 -2.62 20.28 14.35
C SER A 495 -3.45 21.08 15.36
N TYR A 496 -2.93 21.31 16.58
CA TYR A 496 -3.58 22.17 17.57
C TYR A 496 -3.77 23.60 17.05
N ALA A 497 -2.74 24.21 16.48
CA ALA A 497 -2.83 25.53 15.87
C ALA A 497 -3.89 25.58 14.75
N GLN A 498 -3.95 24.53 13.93
CA GLN A 498 -4.95 24.41 12.88
C GLN A 498 -6.39 24.40 13.44
N THR A 499 -6.65 23.72 14.56
CA THR A 499 -7.99 23.75 15.19
C THR A 499 -8.42 25.15 15.65
N LEU A 500 -7.43 26.00 15.96
CA LEU A 500 -7.64 27.40 16.34
C LEU A 500 -7.67 28.34 15.12
N ASN A 501 -7.62 27.79 13.90
CA ASN A 501 -7.45 28.52 12.65
C ASN A 501 -6.24 29.48 12.72
N ARG A 502 -5.07 28.93 13.09
CA ARG A 502 -3.79 29.63 13.17
C ARG A 502 -2.69 28.81 12.51
N VAL A 503 -1.70 29.51 11.96
CA VAL A 503 -0.42 28.91 11.55
C VAL A 503 0.60 29.01 12.69
N GLY A 504 0.76 30.19 13.30
CA GLY A 504 1.71 30.45 14.38
C GLY A 504 3.04 31.06 13.91
N GLU A 505 3.81 31.62 14.84
CA GLU A 505 5.01 32.42 14.54
C GLU A 505 6.30 31.59 14.44
N GLN A 506 6.39 30.48 15.18
CA GLN A 506 7.60 29.67 15.30
C GLN A 506 7.25 28.20 15.12
N ALA A 507 7.84 27.57 14.10
CA ALA A 507 7.78 26.13 13.90
C ALA A 507 8.89 25.44 14.70
N PRO A 508 8.68 24.20 15.20
CA PRO A 508 9.78 23.40 15.70
C PRO A 508 10.68 22.96 14.55
N SER A 509 11.94 22.63 14.86
CA SER A 509 12.91 22.07 13.93
C SER A 509 13.83 21.07 14.64
N VAL A 510 14.64 20.34 13.87
CA VAL A 510 15.76 19.57 14.40
C VAL A 510 17.02 20.44 14.39
N VAL A 511 17.57 20.71 15.57
CA VAL A 511 18.71 21.64 15.73
C VAL A 511 20.08 20.95 15.65
N ASP A 512 20.16 19.65 15.97
CA ASP A 512 21.40 18.86 15.93
C ASP A 512 21.15 17.49 15.26
N ALA A 513 21.58 17.36 14.00
CA ALA A 513 21.50 16.12 13.24
C ALA A 513 22.32 14.97 13.86
N GLY A 514 23.46 15.29 14.49
CA GLY A 514 24.30 14.31 15.14
C GLY A 514 23.65 13.74 16.40
N ALA A 515 22.98 14.59 17.20
CA ALA A 515 22.18 14.14 18.34
C ALA A 515 20.99 13.27 17.89
N PHE A 516 20.29 13.68 16.83
CA PHE A 516 19.22 12.90 16.22
C PHE A 516 19.71 11.51 15.80
N ALA A 517 20.84 11.44 15.07
CA ALA A 517 21.41 10.18 14.61
C ALA A 517 21.82 9.25 15.78
N ARG A 518 22.43 9.80 16.84
CA ARG A 518 22.78 9.02 18.05
C ARG A 518 21.53 8.46 18.74
N ALA A 519 20.47 9.25 18.87
CA ALA A 519 19.21 8.81 19.45
C ALA A 519 18.55 7.70 18.61
N PHE A 520 18.52 7.88 17.28
CA PHE A 520 18.03 6.87 16.35
C PHE A 520 18.79 5.55 16.49
N ASP A 521 20.12 5.58 16.46
CA ASP A 521 20.94 4.37 16.56
C ASP A 521 20.85 3.70 17.94
N ALA A 522 20.70 4.48 19.02
CA ALA A 522 20.47 3.94 20.36
C ALA A 522 19.12 3.20 20.44
N LEU A 523 18.05 3.76 19.85
CA LEU A 523 16.75 3.09 19.76
C LEU A 523 16.85 1.80 18.94
N GLN A 524 17.54 1.83 17.80
CA GLN A 524 17.79 0.66 16.97
C GLN A 524 18.50 -0.46 17.74
N ASP A 525 19.51 -0.12 18.53
CA ASP A 525 20.21 -1.09 19.38
C ASP A 525 19.32 -1.69 20.46
N LEU A 526 18.44 -0.90 21.07
CA LEU A 526 17.46 -1.39 22.04
C LEU A 526 16.41 -2.31 21.38
N ILE A 527 15.94 -1.96 20.19
CA ILE A 527 14.98 -2.77 19.42
C ILE A 527 15.58 -4.12 19.04
N LYS A 528 16.79 -4.14 18.47
CA LYS A 528 17.50 -5.39 18.11
C LYS A 528 17.79 -6.28 19.33
N LYS A 529 17.90 -5.70 20.53
CA LYS A 529 18.06 -6.42 21.81
C LYS A 529 16.73 -6.85 22.44
N GLY A 530 15.59 -6.54 21.84
CA GLY A 530 14.26 -6.86 22.37
C GLY A 530 13.90 -6.07 23.64
N LYS A 531 14.51 -4.91 23.85
CA LYS A 531 14.31 -4.07 25.05
C LYS A 531 13.16 -3.08 24.92
N ILE A 532 12.61 -2.90 23.71
CA ILE A 532 11.43 -2.07 23.45
C ILE A 532 10.21 -2.97 23.27
N GLN A 533 9.17 -2.74 24.07
CA GLN A 533 7.94 -3.54 24.07
C GLN A 533 6.84 -2.93 23.20
N ALA A 534 6.81 -1.60 23.13
CA ALA A 534 5.90 -0.78 22.35
C ALA A 534 6.56 0.58 22.08
N GLY A 535 6.18 1.27 21.01
CA GLY A 535 6.68 2.61 20.73
C GLY A 535 5.93 3.29 19.60
N HIS A 536 5.89 4.61 19.64
CA HIS A 536 5.19 5.46 18.68
C HIS A 536 5.88 6.82 18.57
N ASP A 537 5.80 7.47 17.41
CA ASP A 537 6.35 8.81 17.22
C ASP A 537 5.43 9.93 17.73
N ILE A 538 6.01 11.12 17.93
CA ILE A 538 5.29 12.36 18.19
C ILE A 538 5.20 13.11 16.87
N SER A 539 4.02 13.07 16.27
CA SER A 539 3.72 13.69 14.98
C SER A 539 2.42 14.51 15.08
N ALA A 540 1.46 14.33 14.17
CA ALA A 540 0.23 15.12 14.13
C ALA A 540 -0.57 14.98 15.42
N GLY A 541 -0.85 16.10 16.09
CA GLY A 541 -1.58 16.17 17.35
C GLY A 541 -0.71 16.09 18.61
N GLY A 542 0.60 15.89 18.46
CA GLY A 542 1.57 15.98 19.55
C GLY A 542 1.54 14.81 20.54
N LEU A 543 2.18 15.01 21.69
CA LEU A 543 2.40 13.99 22.72
C LEU A 543 1.10 13.40 23.27
N LEU A 544 0.04 14.20 23.44
CA LEU A 544 -1.23 13.71 23.98
C LEU A 544 -1.88 12.70 23.04
N THR A 545 -1.91 13.00 21.73
CA THR A 545 -2.39 12.07 20.71
C THR A 545 -1.55 10.80 20.69
N CYS A 546 -0.22 10.91 20.66
CA CYS A 546 0.70 9.76 20.69
C CYS A 546 0.38 8.79 21.85
N LEU A 547 0.23 9.32 23.07
CA LEU A 547 -0.10 8.50 24.26
C LEU A 547 -1.48 7.84 24.16
N LEU A 548 -2.48 8.55 23.63
CA LEU A 548 -3.83 8.03 23.43
C LEU A 548 -3.87 6.94 22.37
N GLU A 549 -3.21 7.16 21.23
CA GLU A 549 -3.09 6.21 20.13
C GLU A 549 -2.42 4.91 20.58
N MET A 550 -1.37 4.98 21.41
CA MET A 550 -0.75 3.81 22.02
C MET A 550 -1.67 3.00 22.95
N CYS A 551 -2.82 3.57 23.36
CA CYS A 551 -3.85 2.89 24.16
C CYS A 551 -5.06 2.43 23.33
N PHE A 552 -5.28 2.98 22.13
CA PHE A 552 -6.55 2.81 21.41
C PHE A 552 -6.82 1.39 20.92
N ALA A 553 -5.79 0.60 20.62
CA ALA A 553 -5.97 -0.71 19.99
C ALA A 553 -6.47 -1.83 20.93
N ASP A 554 -6.72 -1.53 22.21
CA ASP A 554 -7.23 -2.45 23.24
C ASP A 554 -8.34 -1.74 24.07
N ASN A 555 -9.30 -2.49 24.60
CA ASN A 555 -10.42 -1.92 25.37
C ASN A 555 -10.06 -1.55 26.81
N ASP A 556 -9.12 -2.25 27.45
CA ASP A 556 -8.82 -2.11 28.88
C ASP A 556 -7.36 -1.65 29.09
N LEU A 557 -6.94 -0.66 28.32
CA LEU A 557 -5.57 -0.16 28.26
C LEU A 557 -5.55 1.35 28.48
N GLY A 558 -4.71 1.79 29.41
CA GLY A 558 -4.46 3.20 29.71
C GLY A 558 -3.08 3.37 30.31
N VAL A 559 -2.77 4.59 30.75
CA VAL A 559 -1.46 4.91 31.31
C VAL A 559 -1.57 5.99 32.39
N SER A 560 -0.64 5.97 33.34
CA SER A 560 -0.48 7.03 34.34
C SER A 560 0.93 7.58 34.19
N ILE A 561 1.01 8.88 33.89
CA ILE A 561 2.28 9.57 33.63
C ILE A 561 2.42 10.87 34.42
N ASP A 562 3.66 11.32 34.60
CA ASP A 562 4.05 12.60 35.18
C ASP A 562 4.97 13.32 34.19
N LEU A 563 4.54 14.51 33.76
CA LEU A 563 5.25 15.36 32.81
C LEU A 563 5.97 16.53 33.50
N SER A 564 5.91 16.65 34.83
CA SER A 564 6.47 17.78 35.59
C SER A 564 7.99 17.93 35.42
N ALA A 565 8.69 16.81 35.20
CA ALA A 565 10.14 16.78 35.06
C ALA A 565 10.63 16.93 33.59
N THR A 566 9.74 17.20 32.64
CA THR A 566 10.08 17.26 31.20
C THR A 566 10.60 18.63 30.74
N GLY A 567 10.74 19.61 31.65
CA GLY A 567 11.39 20.89 31.37
C GLY A 567 10.58 21.93 30.58
N GLU A 568 9.36 21.60 30.13
CA GLU A 568 8.43 22.56 29.50
C GLU A 568 7.40 23.05 30.54
N PRO A 569 7.38 24.34 30.90
CA PRO A 569 6.46 24.87 31.90
C PRO A 569 5.01 25.05 31.42
N ASP A 570 4.77 25.14 30.11
CA ASP A 570 3.42 25.23 29.54
C ASP A 570 2.89 23.85 29.16
N LEU A 571 1.92 23.33 29.92
CA LEU A 571 1.32 22.03 29.67
C LEU A 571 0.71 21.94 28.25
N VAL A 572 0.08 23.00 27.73
CA VAL A 572 -0.52 22.98 26.39
C VAL A 572 0.57 22.77 25.34
N LYS A 573 1.70 23.48 25.48
CA LYS A 573 2.86 23.25 24.61
C LYS A 573 3.40 21.83 24.72
N ARG A 574 3.57 21.33 25.95
CA ARG A 574 4.07 19.95 26.16
C ARG A 574 3.15 18.89 25.55
N LEU A 575 1.83 19.10 25.56
CA LEU A 575 0.86 18.13 25.05
C LEU A 575 0.70 18.19 23.53
N PHE A 576 0.75 19.37 22.92
CA PHE A 576 0.34 19.58 21.52
C PHE A 576 1.45 20.03 20.57
N ALA A 577 2.65 20.32 21.06
CA ALA A 577 3.77 20.61 20.17
C ALA A 577 4.16 19.37 19.36
N GLU A 578 4.44 19.58 18.07
CA GLU A 578 4.81 18.54 17.11
C GLU A 578 6.33 18.55 16.86
N ASN A 579 7.11 18.79 17.91
CA ASN A 579 8.56 18.59 17.90
C ASN A 579 8.86 17.11 17.64
N ALA A 580 9.87 16.82 16.81
CA ALA A 580 10.29 15.45 16.54
C ALA A 580 10.67 14.73 17.84
N GLY A 581 9.98 13.63 18.13
CA GLY A 581 10.15 12.89 19.37
C GLY A 581 9.51 11.50 19.28
N VAL A 582 9.76 10.67 20.29
CA VAL A 582 9.13 9.35 20.42
C VAL A 582 8.74 9.04 21.85
N VAL A 583 7.69 8.24 22.01
CA VAL A 583 7.32 7.59 23.27
C VAL A 583 7.52 6.09 23.12
N PHE A 584 8.12 5.45 24.13
CA PHE A 584 8.25 4.00 24.11
C PHE A 584 8.06 3.37 25.49
N GLN A 585 7.62 2.12 25.49
CA GLN A 585 7.59 1.25 26.65
C GLN A 585 8.81 0.32 26.64
N ALA A 586 9.60 0.38 27.69
CA ALA A 586 10.75 -0.50 27.87
C ALA A 586 10.34 -1.86 28.45
N ALA A 587 11.15 -2.88 28.22
CA ALA A 587 11.03 -4.16 28.92
C ALA A 587 11.42 -4.03 30.40
N ASP A 588 12.46 -3.23 30.68
CA ASP A 588 13.04 -2.99 32.00
C ASP A 588 13.81 -1.66 32.00
N GLY A 589 14.38 -1.29 33.15
CA GLY A 589 15.13 -0.04 33.30
C GLY A 589 16.53 -0.04 32.68
N GLU A 590 17.05 -1.15 32.14
CA GLU A 590 18.40 -1.21 31.55
C GLU A 590 18.53 -0.34 30.28
N VAL A 591 17.39 0.09 29.71
CA VAL A 591 17.37 1.06 28.61
C VAL A 591 18.03 2.39 29.00
N GLU A 592 17.95 2.78 30.27
CA GLU A 592 18.51 4.03 30.78
C GLU A 592 20.03 4.04 30.64
N ASP A 593 20.70 2.92 30.92
CA ASP A 593 22.17 2.81 30.80
C ASP A 593 22.63 2.97 29.34
N VAL A 594 21.90 2.39 28.39
CA VAL A 594 22.20 2.50 26.95
C VAL A 594 22.04 3.93 26.47
N LEU A 595 20.93 4.59 26.85
CA LEU A 595 20.66 5.97 26.47
C LEU A 595 21.64 6.94 27.11
N GLN A 596 21.98 6.76 28.40
CA GLN A 596 23.00 7.56 29.09
C GLN A 596 24.37 7.40 28.44
N ALA A 597 24.79 6.17 28.13
CA ALA A 597 26.07 5.90 27.47
C ALA A 597 26.15 6.50 26.06
N ALA A 598 25.01 6.58 25.35
CA ALA A 598 24.91 7.23 24.05
C ALA A 598 24.79 8.77 24.13
N GLY A 599 24.63 9.33 25.34
CA GLY A 599 24.42 10.76 25.55
C GLY A 599 23.06 11.25 25.03
N VAL A 600 22.04 10.38 25.06
CA VAL A 600 20.68 10.67 24.59
C VAL A 600 19.84 11.11 25.79
N PRO A 601 19.28 12.34 25.80
CA PRO A 601 18.35 12.78 26.83
C PRO A 601 17.05 11.98 26.79
N PHE A 602 16.52 11.61 27.95
CA PHE A 602 15.25 10.91 28.08
C PHE A 602 14.54 11.27 29.38
N TYR A 603 13.22 11.07 29.39
CA TYR A 603 12.39 11.23 30.58
C TYR A 603 11.62 9.94 30.84
N ARG A 604 11.79 9.36 32.03
CA ARG A 604 10.90 8.30 32.49
C ARG A 604 9.60 8.94 32.96
N ILE A 605 8.53 8.78 32.19
CA ILE A 605 7.28 9.52 32.41
C ILE A 605 6.21 8.72 33.13
N GLY A 606 6.24 7.39 33.14
CA GLY A 606 5.21 6.65 33.87
C GLY A 606 5.12 5.17 33.55
N GLN A 607 3.89 4.64 33.63
CA GLN A 607 3.60 3.22 33.46
C GLN A 607 2.19 2.97 32.90
N VAL A 608 2.00 1.77 32.37
CA VAL A 608 0.72 1.29 31.85
C VAL A 608 -0.24 0.92 32.99
N THR A 609 -1.53 1.17 32.80
CA THR A 609 -2.62 0.77 33.67
C THR A 609 -3.58 -0.17 32.93
N LYS A 610 -4.35 -0.95 33.70
CA LYS A 610 -5.37 -1.90 33.16
C LYS A 610 -6.77 -1.28 33.16
N GLN A 611 -6.84 0.04 33.12
CA GLN A 611 -8.07 0.81 33.02
C GLN A 611 -7.97 1.69 31.77
N ALA A 612 -9.07 1.89 31.05
CA ALA A 612 -9.13 2.75 29.87
C ALA A 612 -9.11 4.26 30.22
N GLU A 613 -8.13 4.69 31.01
CA GLU A 613 -7.94 6.07 31.45
C GLU A 613 -6.47 6.47 31.28
N LEU A 614 -6.23 7.61 30.62
CA LEU A 614 -4.94 8.30 30.60
C LEU A 614 -4.94 9.35 31.71
N THR A 615 -4.04 9.21 32.68
CA THR A 615 -3.83 10.18 33.77
C THR A 615 -2.50 10.89 33.58
N ILE A 616 -2.53 12.23 33.57
CA ILE A 616 -1.35 13.09 33.43
C ILE A 616 -1.21 13.95 34.68
N GLN A 617 -0.10 13.80 35.38
CA GLN A 617 0.34 14.71 36.44
C GLN A 617 1.23 15.82 35.83
N PHE A 618 0.96 17.06 36.22
CA PHE A 618 1.79 18.22 35.87
C PHE A 618 1.79 19.25 37.00
N GLY A 619 2.92 19.36 37.71
CA GLY A 619 2.99 20.12 38.96
C GLY A 619 2.03 19.54 39.99
N ASP A 620 1.12 20.37 40.50
CA ASP A 620 0.06 19.94 41.44
C ASP A 620 -1.25 19.55 40.74
N MET A 621 -1.33 19.64 39.41
CA MET A 621 -2.54 19.36 38.64
C MET A 621 -2.56 17.94 38.10
N THR A 622 -3.73 17.31 38.14
CA THR A 622 -3.98 16.00 37.54
C THR A 622 -5.06 16.13 36.46
N HIS A 623 -4.73 15.75 35.23
CA HIS A 623 -5.67 15.67 34.11
C HIS A 623 -6.00 14.20 33.83
N ARG A 624 -7.27 13.93 33.53
CA ARG A 624 -7.76 12.58 33.23
C ARG A 624 -8.49 12.58 31.89
N PHE A 625 -8.26 11.55 31.11
CA PHE A 625 -8.82 11.39 29.78
C PHE A 625 -9.38 9.97 29.64
N ASP A 626 -10.66 9.86 29.27
CA ASP A 626 -11.29 8.57 28.98
C ASP A 626 -10.81 8.09 27.60
N VAL A 627 -10.03 7.02 27.60
CA VAL A 627 -9.44 6.45 26.37
C VAL A 627 -10.55 5.91 25.45
N THR A 628 -11.60 5.31 26.01
CA THR A 628 -12.69 4.75 25.21
C THR A 628 -13.48 5.84 24.52
N GLU A 629 -13.79 6.92 25.23
CA GLU A 629 -14.50 8.06 24.68
C GLU A 629 -13.68 8.78 23.60
N LEU A 630 -12.41 9.08 23.89
CA LEU A 630 -11.55 9.79 22.93
C LEU A 630 -11.21 8.94 21.71
N ARG A 631 -11.14 7.61 21.85
CA ARG A 631 -11.04 6.71 20.69
C ARG A 631 -12.25 6.81 19.77
N ASP A 632 -13.45 6.97 20.31
CA ASP A 632 -14.66 7.20 19.51
C ASP A 632 -14.65 8.56 18.83
N VAL A 633 -14.16 9.61 19.51
CA VAL A 633 -13.95 10.93 18.91
C VAL A 633 -12.96 10.85 17.75
N TRP A 634 -11.84 10.15 17.94
CA TRP A 634 -10.82 9.91 16.92
C TRP A 634 -11.35 9.10 15.73
N TYR A 635 -12.24 8.12 15.97
CA TYR A 635 -12.82 7.32 14.90
C TYR A 635 -13.90 8.06 14.09
N GLU A 636 -14.59 9.03 14.69
CA GLU A 636 -15.79 9.66 14.12
C GLU A 636 -15.57 10.21 12.70
N THR A 637 -14.43 10.86 12.42
CA THR A 637 -14.11 11.36 11.07
C THR A 637 -14.03 10.22 10.05
N SER A 638 -13.42 9.08 10.42
CA SER A 638 -13.38 7.88 9.58
C SER A 638 -14.78 7.35 9.28
N ARG A 639 -15.64 7.30 10.31
CA ARG A 639 -17.03 6.87 10.17
C ARG A 639 -17.78 7.77 9.17
N GLN A 640 -17.65 9.09 9.27
CA GLN A 640 -18.33 10.01 8.36
C GLN A 640 -17.87 9.84 6.92
N PHE A 641 -16.56 9.70 6.69
CA PHE A 641 -16.06 9.43 5.35
C PHE A 641 -16.49 8.05 4.83
N ASP A 642 -16.52 7.01 5.68
CA ASP A 642 -16.92 5.68 5.26
C ASP A 642 -18.41 5.61 4.83
N ARG A 643 -19.29 6.45 5.40
CA ARG A 643 -20.70 6.58 4.98
C ARG A 643 -20.87 6.99 3.51
N HIS A 644 -19.85 7.61 2.91
CA HIS A 644 -19.88 8.01 1.50
C HIS A 644 -19.35 6.95 0.54
N GLN A 645 -18.73 5.87 1.03
CA GLN A 645 -18.14 4.79 0.21
C GLN A 645 -18.72 3.41 0.54
N THR A 646 -19.47 3.30 1.64
CA THR A 646 -20.11 2.06 2.09
C THR A 646 -21.63 2.20 2.04
N ALA A 647 -22.30 1.20 1.48
CA ALA A 647 -23.75 1.13 1.40
C ALA A 647 -24.41 0.59 2.69
N ASN A 648 -25.74 0.59 2.72
CA ASN A 648 -26.58 -0.07 3.73
C ASN A 648 -26.32 0.36 5.20
N GLY A 649 -25.79 1.57 5.40
CA GLY A 649 -25.49 2.09 6.74
C GLY A 649 -24.38 1.33 7.48
N LEU A 650 -23.61 0.49 6.78
CA LEU A 650 -22.62 -0.39 7.43
C LEU A 650 -21.42 0.36 8.03
N ALA A 651 -21.16 1.60 7.60
CA ALA A 651 -20.19 2.48 8.26
C ALA A 651 -20.56 2.76 9.73
N ASP A 652 -21.85 2.99 10.02
CA ASP A 652 -22.35 3.19 11.39
C ASP A 652 -22.27 1.90 12.21
N VAL A 653 -22.55 0.75 11.57
CA VAL A 653 -22.41 -0.58 12.18
C VAL A 653 -20.96 -0.88 12.54
N ARG A 654 -20.01 -0.57 11.65
CA ARG A 654 -18.56 -0.72 11.89
C ARG A 654 -18.10 0.09 13.09
N PHE A 655 -18.47 1.37 13.14
CA PHE A 655 -18.17 2.23 14.27
C PHE A 655 -18.76 1.70 15.59
N ALA A 656 -19.97 1.14 15.56
CA ALA A 656 -20.59 0.56 16.75
C ALA A 656 -19.94 -0.77 17.19
N ASN A 657 -19.35 -1.52 16.26
CA ASN A 657 -18.88 -2.89 16.47
C ASN A 657 -17.37 -3.05 16.64
N TYR A 658 -16.52 -2.13 16.14
CA TYR A 658 -15.05 -2.31 16.20
C TYR A 658 -14.57 -2.67 17.62
N LYS A 659 -15.11 -1.98 18.65
CA LYS A 659 -14.81 -2.18 20.07
C LYS A 659 -15.44 -3.43 20.70
N LYS A 660 -16.45 -4.02 20.05
CA LYS A 660 -17.21 -5.20 20.52
C LYS A 660 -16.76 -6.49 19.87
N GLN A 661 -15.89 -6.41 18.87
CA GLN A 661 -15.41 -7.55 18.10
C GLN A 661 -13.88 -7.71 18.21
N PRO A 662 -13.28 -7.67 19.43
CA PRO A 662 -11.85 -7.85 19.56
C PRO A 662 -11.44 -9.24 19.05
N LEU A 663 -10.30 -9.31 18.39
CA LEU A 663 -9.72 -10.57 17.98
C LEU A 663 -9.38 -11.41 19.20
N HIS A 664 -9.91 -12.64 19.23
CA HIS A 664 -9.53 -13.67 20.16
C HIS A 664 -9.40 -14.99 19.41
N TYR A 665 -8.48 -15.83 19.88
CA TYR A 665 -8.11 -17.05 19.18
C TYR A 665 -8.15 -18.25 20.10
N VAL A 666 -8.48 -19.39 19.51
CA VAL A 666 -8.39 -20.72 20.12
C VAL A 666 -7.60 -21.58 19.15
N PHE A 667 -6.35 -21.87 19.50
CA PHE A 667 -5.45 -22.68 18.68
C PHE A 667 -5.76 -24.18 18.83
N PRO A 668 -5.38 -25.03 17.86
CA PRO A 668 -5.52 -26.47 18.00
C PRO A 668 -4.76 -27.01 19.21
N LYS A 669 -5.33 -28.00 19.89
CA LYS A 669 -4.68 -28.63 21.05
C LYS A 669 -3.36 -29.29 20.64
N GLY A 670 -2.27 -28.92 21.31
CA GLY A 670 -0.95 -29.47 21.02
C GLY A 670 -0.24 -28.84 19.82
N PHE A 671 -0.77 -27.75 19.25
CA PHE A 671 -0.08 -27.02 18.19
C PHE A 671 1.19 -26.32 18.73
N GLU A 672 2.35 -26.75 18.23
CA GLU A 672 3.66 -26.26 18.67
C GLU A 672 4.23 -25.13 17.79
N GLY A 673 3.50 -24.68 16.76
CA GLY A 673 3.96 -23.57 15.90
C GLY A 673 5.14 -23.91 14.98
N ARG A 674 5.49 -25.19 14.84
CA ARG A 674 6.64 -25.64 14.05
C ARG A 674 6.27 -25.87 12.59
N ARG A 675 7.19 -25.54 11.69
CA ARG A 675 7.06 -25.88 10.27
C ARG A 675 6.95 -27.40 10.09
N PRO A 676 6.18 -27.89 9.10
CA PRO A 676 6.11 -29.31 8.80
C PRO A 676 7.49 -29.85 8.44
N GLU A 677 7.77 -31.10 8.86
CA GLU A 677 9.04 -31.75 8.51
C GLU A 677 9.17 -31.89 7.00
N ARG A 678 10.34 -31.50 6.48
CA ARG A 678 10.64 -31.66 5.05
C ARG A 678 10.72 -33.16 4.75
N LEU A 679 9.85 -33.63 3.86
CA LEU A 679 9.94 -34.99 3.35
C LEU A 679 11.31 -35.22 2.69
N GLY A 680 11.90 -36.40 2.93
CA GLY A 680 13.19 -36.80 2.38
C GLY A 680 13.20 -36.88 0.85
N GLU A 681 14.34 -37.27 0.27
CA GLU A 681 14.48 -37.44 -1.18
C GLU A 681 13.55 -38.57 -1.68
N GLY A 682 12.64 -38.25 -2.59
CA GLY A 682 11.65 -39.17 -3.13
C GLY A 682 10.59 -38.47 -3.99
N PRO A 683 9.81 -39.20 -4.78
CA PRO A 683 8.75 -38.62 -5.61
C PRO A 683 7.68 -37.98 -4.72
N ARG A 684 7.38 -36.71 -4.99
CA ARG A 684 6.31 -35.96 -4.30
C ARG A 684 5.00 -36.06 -5.07
N ILE A 685 3.89 -35.93 -4.35
CA ILE A 685 2.57 -35.83 -4.96
C ILE A 685 2.49 -34.52 -5.72
N LYS A 686 2.05 -34.59 -6.98
CA LYS A 686 1.92 -33.42 -7.85
C LYS A 686 0.65 -32.65 -7.49
N ALA A 687 0.82 -31.37 -7.21
CA ALA A 687 -0.23 -30.39 -7.06
C ALA A 687 -0.12 -29.35 -8.19
N ALA A 688 -1.21 -28.64 -8.47
CA ALA A 688 -1.21 -27.55 -9.43
C ALA A 688 -1.93 -26.33 -8.89
N ILE A 689 -1.35 -25.15 -9.08
CA ILE A 689 -2.05 -23.88 -8.95
C ILE A 689 -2.70 -23.56 -10.29
N ILE A 690 -4.01 -23.35 -10.28
CA ILE A 690 -4.77 -22.96 -11.47
C ILE A 690 -4.98 -21.45 -11.41
N ARG A 691 -4.53 -20.73 -12.44
CA ARG A 691 -4.66 -19.27 -12.54
C ARG A 691 -5.06 -18.80 -13.93
N GLU A 692 -5.67 -17.62 -14.01
CA GLU A 692 -6.02 -16.93 -15.25
C GLU A 692 -5.42 -15.53 -15.27
N LYS A 693 -5.48 -14.85 -16.41
CA LYS A 693 -5.09 -13.44 -16.52
C LYS A 693 -5.83 -12.59 -15.46
N GLY A 694 -5.07 -11.76 -14.74
CA GLY A 694 -5.60 -10.95 -13.63
C GLY A 694 -5.64 -11.66 -12.26
N SER A 695 -5.41 -12.96 -12.19
CA SER A 695 -5.08 -13.63 -10.92
C SER A 695 -3.79 -13.04 -10.32
N ASN A 696 -3.69 -13.01 -8.99
CA ASN A 696 -2.56 -12.35 -8.33
C ASN A 696 -2.11 -13.00 -7.00
N SER A 697 -2.67 -14.15 -6.63
CA SER A 697 -2.38 -14.84 -5.36
C SER A 697 -1.71 -16.21 -5.57
N GLU A 698 -1.02 -16.39 -6.70
CA GLU A 698 -0.49 -17.68 -7.10
C GLU A 698 0.75 -18.12 -6.29
N ARG A 699 1.57 -17.18 -5.80
CA ARG A 699 2.87 -17.49 -5.17
C ARG A 699 2.73 -17.99 -3.76
N GLU A 700 1.94 -17.29 -2.96
CA GLU A 700 1.68 -17.65 -1.57
C GLU A 700 0.96 -19.00 -1.47
N MET A 701 0.03 -19.28 -2.40
CA MET A 701 -0.62 -20.59 -2.51
C MET A 701 0.39 -21.68 -2.88
N ALA A 702 1.20 -21.45 -3.92
CA ALA A 702 2.20 -22.42 -4.35
C ALA A 702 3.20 -22.72 -3.23
N HIS A 703 3.64 -21.68 -2.52
CA HIS A 703 4.54 -21.83 -1.38
C HIS A 703 3.90 -22.64 -0.24
N ALA A 704 2.64 -22.39 0.09
CA ALA A 704 1.94 -23.15 1.13
C ALA A 704 1.81 -24.65 0.79
N MET A 705 1.48 -24.98 -0.47
CA MET A 705 1.47 -26.37 -0.96
C MET A 705 2.88 -26.98 -0.96
N TYR A 706 3.89 -26.24 -1.41
CA TYR A 706 5.28 -26.71 -1.42
C TYR A 706 5.78 -27.00 0.00
N LEU A 707 5.51 -26.12 0.96
CA LEU A 707 5.83 -26.31 2.38
C LEU A 707 5.19 -27.57 2.95
N ALA A 708 3.94 -27.88 2.57
CA ALA A 708 3.26 -29.09 3.02
C ALA A 708 3.86 -30.38 2.43
N GLY A 709 4.66 -30.29 1.36
CA GLY A 709 5.40 -31.40 0.76
C GLY A 709 4.98 -31.78 -0.67
N PHE A 710 4.21 -30.93 -1.36
CA PHE A 710 3.82 -31.18 -2.75
C PHE A 710 4.91 -30.76 -3.76
N ASP A 711 4.84 -31.32 -4.97
CA ASP A 711 5.50 -30.80 -6.17
C ASP A 711 4.50 -29.94 -6.95
N VAL A 712 4.69 -28.62 -6.95
CA VAL A 712 3.65 -27.66 -7.35
C VAL A 712 3.91 -27.13 -8.75
N ARG A 713 2.95 -27.33 -9.65
CA ARG A 713 2.98 -26.79 -11.02
C ARG A 713 2.20 -25.50 -11.14
N ASP A 714 2.78 -24.50 -11.80
CA ASP A 714 2.05 -23.32 -12.30
C ASP A 714 1.26 -23.68 -13.56
N VAL A 715 -0.06 -23.74 -13.46
CA VAL A 715 -0.96 -24.05 -14.59
C VAL A 715 -1.79 -22.82 -14.91
N HIS A 716 -1.40 -22.12 -15.97
CA HIS A 716 -2.18 -21.02 -16.48
C HIS A 716 -3.32 -21.57 -17.37
N MET A 717 -4.45 -20.87 -17.43
CA MET A 717 -5.57 -21.29 -18.29
C MET A 717 -5.19 -21.50 -19.75
N THR A 718 -4.18 -20.79 -20.27
CA THR A 718 -3.67 -21.01 -21.63
C THR A 718 -3.03 -22.39 -21.82
N ASP A 719 -2.48 -22.99 -20.76
CA ASP A 719 -1.92 -24.35 -20.80
C ASP A 719 -3.05 -25.38 -20.98
N LEU A 720 -4.14 -25.24 -20.23
CA LEU A 720 -5.33 -26.09 -20.34
C LEU A 720 -6.06 -25.90 -21.68
N ILE A 721 -6.22 -24.65 -22.13
CA ILE A 721 -6.86 -24.30 -23.41
C ILE A 721 -6.09 -24.87 -24.60
N ALA A 722 -4.75 -24.80 -24.56
CA ALA A 722 -3.91 -25.38 -25.61
C ALA A 722 -3.85 -26.91 -25.54
N GLY A 723 -4.07 -27.49 -24.35
CA GLY A 723 -3.89 -28.91 -24.05
C GLY A 723 -2.43 -29.27 -23.74
N ARG A 724 -1.63 -28.30 -23.28
CA ARG A 724 -0.27 -28.54 -22.74
C ARG A 724 -0.29 -29.23 -21.37
N GLU A 725 -1.38 -29.05 -20.64
CA GLU A 725 -1.65 -29.68 -19.35
C GLU A 725 -3.06 -30.29 -19.38
N THR A 726 -3.24 -31.46 -18.78
CA THR A 726 -4.49 -32.23 -18.74
C THR A 726 -4.95 -32.57 -17.32
N LEU A 727 -4.12 -32.29 -16.31
CA LEU A 727 -4.31 -32.57 -14.88
C LEU A 727 -4.37 -34.06 -14.54
N GLU A 728 -4.06 -34.96 -15.49
CA GLU A 728 -4.17 -36.41 -15.31
C GLU A 728 -3.20 -36.96 -14.25
N ASP A 729 -2.02 -36.38 -14.10
CA ASP A 729 -1.03 -36.77 -13.09
C ASP A 729 -1.04 -35.88 -11.83
N VAL A 730 -1.94 -34.88 -11.77
CA VAL A 730 -2.12 -33.98 -10.62
C VAL A 730 -3.13 -34.59 -9.66
N ARG A 731 -2.87 -34.52 -8.34
CA ARG A 731 -3.78 -35.05 -7.30
C ARG A 731 -4.45 -33.96 -6.46
N PHE A 732 -3.90 -32.75 -6.46
CA PHE A 732 -4.44 -31.62 -5.73
C PHE A 732 -4.39 -30.35 -6.59
N ILE A 733 -5.52 -29.67 -6.76
CA ILE A 733 -5.55 -28.37 -7.44
C ILE A 733 -5.94 -27.24 -6.48
N GLY A 734 -5.29 -26.09 -6.64
CA GLY A 734 -5.64 -24.84 -5.98
C GLY A 734 -6.02 -23.78 -7.00
N ALA A 735 -7.30 -23.37 -7.07
CA ALA A 735 -7.70 -22.19 -7.83
C ALA A 735 -7.43 -20.94 -6.99
N VAL A 736 -6.59 -20.05 -7.51
CA VAL A 736 -6.01 -18.93 -6.76
C VAL A 736 -6.93 -17.71 -6.69
N GLY A 737 -6.68 -16.82 -5.73
CA GLY A 737 -7.34 -15.52 -5.64
C GLY A 737 -6.85 -14.48 -6.66
N GLY A 738 -7.58 -13.36 -6.72
CA GLY A 738 -7.25 -12.20 -7.56
C GLY A 738 -8.47 -11.61 -8.25
N PHE A 739 -8.26 -10.96 -9.39
CA PHE A 739 -9.30 -10.26 -10.15
C PHE A 739 -9.27 -10.75 -11.59
N SER A 740 -9.57 -12.04 -11.81
CA SER A 740 -9.55 -12.60 -13.17
C SER A 740 -10.45 -11.81 -14.11
N ASN A 741 -9.90 -11.39 -15.25
CA ASN A 741 -10.58 -10.50 -16.20
C ASN A 741 -11.09 -9.16 -15.58
N SER A 742 -10.46 -8.67 -14.50
CA SER A 742 -10.90 -7.48 -13.73
C SER A 742 -12.33 -7.54 -13.19
N ASP A 743 -12.92 -8.73 -13.11
CA ASP A 743 -14.31 -8.98 -12.69
C ASP A 743 -15.38 -8.23 -13.51
N VAL A 744 -15.07 -7.80 -14.74
CA VAL A 744 -15.93 -6.93 -15.57
C VAL A 744 -17.33 -7.51 -15.86
N LEU A 745 -17.46 -8.83 -15.93
CA LEU A 745 -18.74 -9.52 -16.18
C LEU A 745 -19.39 -10.06 -14.88
N GLY A 746 -18.85 -9.67 -13.73
CA GLY A 746 -19.01 -10.35 -12.44
C GLY A 746 -17.80 -11.22 -12.13
N SER A 747 -17.49 -11.35 -10.84
CA SER A 747 -16.25 -12.00 -10.41
C SER A 747 -16.15 -13.45 -10.85
N ALA A 748 -14.97 -13.85 -11.34
CA ALA A 748 -14.64 -15.17 -11.89
C ALA A 748 -15.49 -15.69 -13.07
N LYS A 749 -16.54 -14.98 -13.53
CA LYS A 749 -17.40 -15.47 -14.63
C LYS A 749 -16.67 -15.61 -15.96
N GLY A 750 -15.74 -14.70 -16.25
CA GLY A 750 -14.87 -14.83 -17.43
C GLY A 750 -13.98 -16.07 -17.37
N TRP A 751 -13.45 -16.37 -16.19
CA TRP A 751 -12.64 -17.57 -15.94
C TRP A 751 -13.48 -18.85 -16.02
N ALA A 752 -14.68 -18.87 -15.43
CA ALA A 752 -15.63 -19.97 -15.57
C ALA A 752 -16.01 -20.19 -17.04
N GLY A 753 -16.20 -19.12 -17.81
CA GLY A 753 -16.44 -19.19 -19.26
C GLY A 753 -15.31 -19.87 -20.03
N ALA A 754 -14.05 -19.65 -19.63
CA ALA A 754 -12.91 -20.32 -20.23
C ALA A 754 -12.94 -21.85 -20.04
N PHE A 755 -13.47 -22.34 -18.92
CA PHE A 755 -13.74 -23.76 -18.72
C PHE A 755 -15.01 -24.22 -19.46
N LYS A 756 -16.14 -23.52 -19.31
CA LYS A 756 -17.44 -23.93 -19.88
C LYS A 756 -17.40 -24.07 -21.41
N TYR A 757 -16.70 -23.16 -22.09
CA TYR A 757 -16.76 -23.02 -23.55
C TYR A 757 -15.51 -23.52 -24.31
N ASN A 758 -14.49 -24.02 -23.61
CA ASN A 758 -13.33 -24.66 -24.25
C ASN A 758 -13.30 -26.15 -23.93
N ASP A 759 -13.47 -27.02 -24.94
CA ASP A 759 -13.62 -28.46 -24.72
C ASP A 759 -12.42 -29.10 -24.02
N LYS A 760 -11.18 -28.66 -24.32
CA LYS A 760 -9.97 -29.22 -23.70
C LYS A 760 -9.90 -28.87 -22.22
N ALA A 761 -10.05 -27.58 -21.90
CA ALA A 761 -10.04 -27.11 -20.52
C ALA A 761 -11.20 -27.72 -19.70
N ARG A 762 -12.40 -27.77 -20.28
CA ARG A 762 -13.57 -28.43 -19.66
C ARG A 762 -13.27 -29.88 -19.33
N THR A 763 -12.82 -30.64 -20.32
CA THR A 763 -12.56 -32.08 -20.18
C THR A 763 -11.48 -32.35 -19.14
N ALA A 764 -10.40 -31.55 -19.09
CA ALA A 764 -9.36 -31.68 -18.08
C ALA A 764 -9.93 -31.50 -16.66
N LEU A 765 -10.77 -30.48 -16.45
CA LEU A 765 -11.39 -30.21 -15.15
C LEU A 765 -12.41 -31.29 -14.77
N GLU A 766 -13.32 -31.67 -15.67
CA GLU A 766 -14.33 -32.71 -15.44
C GLU A 766 -13.67 -34.05 -15.10
N ARG A 767 -12.62 -34.45 -15.83
CA ARG A 767 -11.85 -35.68 -15.53
C ARG A 767 -11.17 -35.60 -14.18
N PHE A 768 -10.65 -34.43 -13.80
CA PHE A 768 -10.05 -34.25 -12.49
C PHE A 768 -11.08 -34.49 -11.38
N PHE A 769 -12.23 -33.79 -11.41
CA PHE A 769 -13.27 -33.88 -10.38
C PHE A 769 -14.02 -35.23 -10.36
N ALA A 770 -14.05 -35.96 -11.47
CA ALA A 770 -14.63 -37.30 -11.54
C ALA A 770 -13.81 -38.37 -10.80
N ARG A 771 -12.56 -38.09 -10.41
CA ARG A 771 -11.72 -39.03 -9.67
C ARG A 771 -11.99 -38.98 -8.18
N GLU A 772 -11.91 -40.13 -7.53
CA GLU A 772 -12.06 -40.26 -6.07
C GLU A 772 -10.74 -40.01 -5.32
N ASP A 773 -9.60 -40.00 -6.02
CA ASP A 773 -8.26 -39.87 -5.45
C ASP A 773 -7.67 -38.45 -5.64
N VAL A 774 -8.54 -37.44 -5.59
CA VAL A 774 -8.15 -36.04 -5.73
C VAL A 774 -8.79 -35.13 -4.69
N LEU A 775 -8.13 -33.98 -4.47
CA LEU A 775 -8.61 -32.87 -3.65
C LEU A 775 -8.61 -31.57 -4.48
N SER A 776 -9.41 -30.58 -4.06
CA SER A 776 -9.31 -29.23 -4.63
C SER A 776 -9.61 -28.14 -3.61
N VAL A 777 -8.96 -27.00 -3.76
CA VAL A 777 -9.28 -25.78 -2.99
C VAL A 777 -9.48 -24.58 -3.93
N GLY A 778 -10.56 -23.83 -3.73
CA GLY A 778 -10.77 -22.54 -4.39
C GLY A 778 -10.73 -21.42 -3.36
N ILE A 779 -9.82 -20.45 -3.51
CA ILE A 779 -9.68 -19.33 -2.58
C ILE A 779 -10.06 -18.01 -3.25
N CYS A 780 -10.94 -17.24 -2.61
CA CYS A 780 -11.44 -15.95 -3.07
C CYS A 780 -11.96 -16.02 -4.52
N ASN A 781 -11.20 -15.56 -5.52
CA ASN A 781 -11.58 -15.69 -6.93
C ASN A 781 -11.69 -17.16 -7.40
N GLY A 782 -10.87 -18.05 -6.84
CA GLY A 782 -11.02 -19.49 -7.03
C GLY A 782 -12.26 -20.08 -6.36
N CYS A 783 -12.70 -19.53 -5.22
CA CYS A 783 -13.96 -19.89 -4.58
C CYS A 783 -15.14 -19.52 -5.49
N GLN A 784 -15.14 -18.27 -5.97
CA GLN A 784 -16.13 -17.78 -6.92
C GLN A 784 -16.18 -18.65 -8.19
N LEU A 785 -15.03 -19.03 -8.73
CA LEU A 785 -14.93 -19.93 -9.87
C LEU A 785 -15.62 -21.28 -9.61
N PHE A 786 -15.28 -21.96 -8.51
CA PHE A 786 -15.81 -23.30 -8.22
C PHE A 786 -17.30 -23.28 -7.90
N VAL A 787 -17.78 -22.23 -7.22
CA VAL A 787 -19.22 -22.01 -7.00
C VAL A 787 -19.95 -21.75 -8.33
N GLU A 788 -19.40 -20.90 -9.21
CA GLU A 788 -19.98 -20.58 -10.53
C GLU A 788 -19.99 -21.79 -11.49
N LEU A 789 -19.05 -22.72 -11.33
CA LEU A 789 -18.99 -24.00 -12.05
C LEU A 789 -19.85 -25.10 -11.38
N ASN A 790 -20.49 -24.81 -10.25
CA ASN A 790 -21.29 -25.74 -9.46
C ASN A 790 -20.53 -27.03 -9.06
N LEU A 791 -19.25 -26.89 -8.66
CA LEU A 791 -18.37 -28.01 -8.33
C LEU A 791 -18.46 -28.45 -6.86
N ILE A 792 -19.13 -27.67 -6.01
CA ILE A 792 -19.21 -27.91 -4.55
C ILE A 792 -20.52 -28.55 -4.14
N ASN A 793 -21.64 -28.13 -4.73
CA ASN A 793 -22.98 -28.66 -4.44
C ASN A 793 -23.73 -29.05 -5.74
N PRO A 794 -23.16 -29.94 -6.56
CA PRO A 794 -23.76 -30.33 -7.84
C PRO A 794 -25.17 -30.92 -7.73
N GLU A 795 -25.51 -31.48 -6.57
CA GLU A 795 -26.80 -32.09 -6.25
C GLU A 795 -27.92 -31.09 -5.90
N HIS A 796 -27.61 -29.81 -5.69
CA HIS A 796 -28.60 -28.81 -5.32
C HIS A 796 -29.37 -28.31 -6.54
N GLU A 797 -30.70 -28.37 -6.47
CA GLU A 797 -31.60 -27.83 -7.51
C GLU A 797 -31.42 -26.32 -7.72
N GLN A 798 -31.10 -25.60 -6.64
CA GLN A 798 -30.74 -24.18 -6.66
C GLN A 798 -29.28 -24.04 -6.21
N PRO A 799 -28.33 -23.83 -7.14
CA PRO A 799 -26.91 -23.78 -6.78
C PRO A 799 -26.60 -22.52 -5.95
N PRO A 800 -25.65 -22.62 -5.00
CA PRO A 800 -25.08 -21.46 -4.33
C PRO A 800 -24.58 -20.41 -5.32
N ARG A 801 -24.54 -19.14 -4.89
CA ARG A 801 -23.97 -18.05 -5.68
C ARG A 801 -23.08 -17.17 -4.83
N MET A 802 -22.10 -16.56 -5.48
CA MET A 802 -21.33 -15.47 -4.90
C MET A 802 -21.93 -14.13 -5.35
N LEU A 803 -22.27 -13.28 -4.38
CA LEU A 803 -22.83 -11.95 -4.60
C LEU A 803 -21.87 -10.85 -4.12
N HIS A 804 -22.20 -9.60 -4.47
CA HIS A 804 -21.54 -8.43 -3.91
C HIS A 804 -21.67 -8.44 -2.39
N ASN A 805 -20.63 -7.96 -1.71
CA ASN A 805 -20.71 -7.70 -0.26
C ASN A 805 -21.89 -6.75 0.02
N ASP A 806 -22.55 -6.89 1.17
CA ASP A 806 -23.61 -5.95 1.58
C ASP A 806 -23.10 -4.51 1.74
N SER A 807 -21.79 -4.30 1.88
CA SER A 807 -21.19 -2.95 1.89
C SER A 807 -21.11 -2.30 0.51
N HIS A 808 -21.29 -3.07 -0.58
CA HIS A 808 -21.01 -2.65 -1.97
C HIS A 808 -19.61 -2.06 -2.16
N LYS A 809 -18.69 -2.41 -1.27
CA LYS A 809 -17.30 -1.95 -1.19
C LYS A 809 -16.38 -3.17 -1.14
N HIS A 810 -15.18 -3.05 -1.71
CA HIS A 810 -14.12 -4.02 -1.42
C HIS A 810 -13.79 -3.98 0.07
N GLU A 811 -13.75 -5.13 0.71
CA GLU A 811 -13.40 -5.24 2.13
C GLU A 811 -12.06 -5.93 2.25
N SER A 812 -11.12 -5.29 2.93
CA SER A 812 -9.80 -5.81 3.25
C SER A 812 -9.58 -5.69 4.76
N ILE A 813 -9.70 -6.80 5.47
CA ILE A 813 -9.63 -6.85 6.93
C ILE A 813 -8.89 -8.10 7.41
N PHE A 814 -8.34 -8.03 8.61
CA PHE A 814 -7.94 -9.21 9.37
C PHE A 814 -9.04 -9.51 10.39
N THR A 815 -9.61 -10.70 10.32
CA THR A 815 -10.72 -11.15 11.18
C THR A 815 -10.37 -12.51 11.80
N SER A 816 -11.34 -13.17 12.42
CA SER A 816 -11.22 -14.57 12.83
C SER A 816 -12.33 -15.41 12.22
N VAL A 817 -12.11 -16.72 12.12
CA VAL A 817 -13.13 -17.72 11.77
C VAL A 817 -13.18 -18.81 12.82
N VAL A 818 -14.37 -19.35 13.07
CA VAL A 818 -14.61 -20.51 13.92
C VAL A 818 -14.82 -21.72 13.03
N ILE A 819 -14.09 -22.81 13.32
CA ILE A 819 -14.17 -24.06 12.57
C ILE A 819 -14.99 -25.04 13.42
N PRO A 820 -16.28 -25.29 13.09
CA PRO A 820 -17.08 -26.28 13.80
C PRO A 820 -16.62 -27.71 13.48
N GLU A 821 -17.20 -28.69 14.17
CA GLU A 821 -17.10 -30.09 13.75
C GLU A 821 -17.55 -30.23 12.30
N ASN A 822 -16.71 -30.88 11.48
CA ASN A 822 -16.91 -30.98 10.05
C ASN A 822 -16.26 -32.25 9.49
N ASN A 823 -16.63 -32.63 8.27
CA ASN A 823 -16.08 -33.79 7.57
C ASN A 823 -15.08 -33.40 6.45
N SER A 824 -14.59 -32.14 6.41
CA SER A 824 -13.62 -31.74 5.40
C SER A 824 -12.28 -32.43 5.64
N VAL A 825 -11.71 -32.99 4.57
CA VAL A 825 -10.35 -33.55 4.60
C VAL A 825 -9.35 -32.51 5.07
N MET A 826 -9.50 -31.26 4.61
CA MET A 826 -8.56 -30.17 4.87
C MET A 826 -8.71 -29.54 6.26
N LEU A 827 -9.93 -29.46 6.81
CA LEU A 827 -10.22 -28.66 8.02
C LEU A 827 -10.63 -29.46 9.26
N SER A 828 -10.89 -30.75 9.14
CA SER A 828 -11.38 -31.56 10.28
C SER A 828 -10.43 -31.56 11.49
N SER A 829 -9.10 -31.52 11.29
CA SER A 829 -8.13 -31.43 12.40
C SER A 829 -8.14 -30.09 13.13
N LEU A 830 -8.81 -29.08 12.58
CA LEU A 830 -8.94 -27.73 13.14
C LEU A 830 -10.32 -27.51 13.79
N ALA A 831 -11.15 -28.54 13.93
CA ALA A 831 -12.44 -28.43 14.60
C ALA A 831 -12.29 -27.88 16.03
N GLY A 832 -13.22 -27.01 16.42
CA GLY A 832 -13.23 -26.32 17.72
C GLY A 832 -12.28 -25.12 17.83
N THR A 833 -11.53 -24.79 16.77
CA THR A 833 -10.60 -23.66 16.78
C THR A 833 -11.27 -22.35 16.39
N ARG A 834 -10.62 -21.26 16.79
CA ARG A 834 -10.90 -19.91 16.31
C ARG A 834 -9.60 -19.26 15.89
N LEU A 835 -9.43 -19.02 14.61
CA LEU A 835 -8.13 -18.63 14.04
C LEU A 835 -8.23 -17.29 13.30
N GLY A 836 -7.18 -16.47 13.42
CA GLY A 836 -7.06 -15.23 12.67
C GLY A 836 -6.85 -15.49 11.18
N ILE A 837 -7.50 -14.73 10.31
CA ILE A 837 -7.41 -14.90 8.86
C ILE A 837 -7.61 -13.59 8.10
N TRP A 838 -6.91 -13.45 6.99
CA TRP A 838 -7.09 -12.34 6.06
C TRP A 838 -8.33 -12.49 5.19
N VAL A 839 -8.99 -11.37 4.92
CA VAL A 839 -10.07 -11.25 3.95
C VAL A 839 -9.77 -10.08 3.02
N SER A 840 -9.95 -10.26 1.71
CA SER A 840 -9.79 -9.21 0.70
C SER A 840 -10.68 -9.49 -0.53
N HIS A 841 -11.91 -8.96 -0.56
CA HIS A 841 -12.84 -9.14 -1.69
C HIS A 841 -13.96 -8.08 -1.75
N GLY A 842 -14.51 -7.83 -2.93
CA GLY A 842 -15.73 -7.04 -3.14
C GLY A 842 -17.00 -7.87 -3.40
N GLU A 843 -16.83 -9.12 -3.83
CA GLU A 843 -17.92 -10.05 -4.19
C GLU A 843 -17.80 -11.39 -3.43
N GLY A 844 -17.76 -11.32 -2.10
CA GLY A 844 -17.54 -12.51 -1.25
C GLY A 844 -18.76 -13.05 -0.55
N LYS A 845 -19.96 -12.55 -0.83
CA LYS A 845 -21.17 -12.97 -0.11
C LYS A 845 -21.64 -14.34 -0.62
N PHE A 846 -21.59 -15.36 0.24
CA PHE A 846 -22.27 -16.63 -0.01
C PHE A 846 -23.78 -16.41 0.08
N HIS A 847 -24.46 -16.63 -1.04
CA HIS A 847 -25.90 -16.71 -1.10
C HIS A 847 -26.35 -18.17 -1.19
N LEU A 848 -27.05 -18.62 -0.16
CA LEU A 848 -27.37 -20.02 0.13
C LEU A 848 -28.90 -20.19 0.22
N PRO A 849 -29.58 -20.47 -0.91
CA PRO A 849 -31.04 -20.43 -0.99
C PRO A 849 -31.79 -21.57 -0.27
N LEU A 850 -31.09 -22.61 0.17
CA LEU A 850 -31.66 -23.72 0.96
C LEU A 850 -31.41 -23.49 2.45
N GLU A 851 -31.99 -24.35 3.28
CA GLU A 851 -31.73 -24.36 4.74
C GLU A 851 -30.26 -24.68 5.05
N GLU A 852 -29.76 -24.19 6.20
CA GLU A 852 -28.35 -24.30 6.59
C GLU A 852 -27.84 -25.75 6.58
N ASP A 853 -28.65 -26.71 7.05
CA ASP A 853 -28.31 -28.12 7.17
C ASP A 853 -28.07 -28.84 5.82
N ARG A 854 -28.44 -28.18 4.71
CA ARG A 854 -28.16 -28.63 3.35
C ARG A 854 -26.75 -28.28 2.91
N TYR A 855 -26.04 -27.42 3.64
CA TYR A 855 -24.69 -26.97 3.29
C TYR A 855 -23.66 -27.51 4.27
N ASN A 856 -22.56 -27.99 3.74
CA ASN A 856 -21.40 -28.36 4.54
C ASN A 856 -20.57 -27.10 4.85
N ILE A 857 -21.08 -26.28 5.77
CA ILE A 857 -20.40 -25.05 6.24
C ILE A 857 -19.30 -25.43 7.23
N VAL A 858 -18.07 -25.39 6.75
CA VAL A 858 -16.89 -25.88 7.50
C VAL A 858 -16.14 -24.78 8.24
N ALA A 859 -16.47 -23.51 8.01
CA ALA A 859 -16.07 -22.40 8.85
C ALA A 859 -17.05 -21.23 8.77
N LYS A 860 -17.21 -20.51 9.88
CA LYS A 860 -18.00 -19.27 10.00
C LYS A 860 -17.14 -18.12 10.48
N TYR A 861 -17.50 -16.87 10.17
CA TYR A 861 -16.77 -15.72 10.74
C TYR A 861 -16.92 -15.68 12.26
N GLY A 862 -15.90 -15.19 12.97
CA GLY A 862 -15.83 -15.27 14.42
C GLY A 862 -16.91 -14.45 15.16
N TYR A 863 -17.46 -13.43 14.50
CA TYR A 863 -18.66 -12.73 14.93
C TYR A 863 -19.60 -12.58 13.73
N ASP A 864 -20.91 -12.66 13.96
CA ASP A 864 -21.91 -12.63 12.88
C ASP A 864 -22.09 -11.24 12.26
N GLY A 865 -21.75 -10.17 12.99
CA GLY A 865 -21.95 -8.78 12.55
C GLY A 865 -20.77 -8.19 11.78
N TYR A 866 -21.04 -7.21 10.91
CA TYR A 866 -20.04 -6.39 10.24
C TYR A 866 -19.18 -5.59 11.25
N PRO A 867 -17.86 -5.46 11.06
CA PRO A 867 -17.08 -5.93 9.91
C PRO A 867 -16.52 -7.35 10.04
N ALA A 868 -16.60 -8.02 11.19
CA ALA A 868 -16.03 -9.35 11.35
C ALA A 868 -16.56 -10.38 10.34
N ASN A 869 -17.86 -10.32 10.03
CA ASN A 869 -18.45 -10.81 8.78
C ASN A 869 -18.46 -9.65 7.76
N PRO A 870 -17.52 -9.61 6.81
CA PRO A 870 -17.33 -8.44 5.96
C PRO A 870 -18.30 -8.38 4.78
N ASN A 871 -18.96 -9.48 4.42
CA ASN A 871 -19.76 -9.58 3.20
C ASN A 871 -21.25 -9.79 3.45
N GLY A 872 -21.66 -10.17 4.66
CA GLY A 872 -23.04 -10.48 5.00
C GLY A 872 -23.51 -11.82 4.45
N SER A 873 -22.60 -12.80 4.37
CA SER A 873 -22.91 -14.17 3.92
C SER A 873 -24.01 -14.83 4.76
N ASP A 874 -24.87 -15.59 4.08
CA ASP A 874 -25.91 -16.40 4.70
C ASP A 874 -25.27 -17.37 5.71
N TYR A 875 -25.96 -17.59 6.85
CA TYR A 875 -25.51 -18.44 7.97
C TYR A 875 -24.13 -18.08 8.54
N ASN A 876 -23.65 -16.86 8.28
CA ASN A 876 -22.31 -16.39 8.62
C ASN A 876 -21.17 -17.25 7.99
N ALA A 877 -21.46 -17.89 6.84
CA ALA A 877 -20.54 -18.79 6.17
C ALA A 877 -19.28 -18.06 5.68
N ALA A 878 -18.11 -18.65 5.96
CA ALA A 878 -16.82 -18.21 5.44
C ALA A 878 -16.19 -19.25 4.49
N MET A 879 -16.49 -20.54 4.72
CA MET A 879 -15.98 -21.67 3.95
C MET A 879 -17.04 -22.75 3.78
N LEU A 880 -17.06 -23.39 2.61
CA LEU A 880 -17.91 -24.53 2.28
C LEU A 880 -17.07 -25.69 1.77
N ALA A 881 -17.49 -26.92 2.04
CA ALA A 881 -16.93 -28.12 1.43
C ALA A 881 -17.97 -28.89 0.61
N SER A 882 -17.51 -29.76 -0.29
CA SER A 882 -18.37 -30.74 -0.95
C SER A 882 -18.97 -31.72 0.05
N ALA A 883 -20.04 -32.42 -0.35
CA ALA A 883 -20.70 -33.41 0.51
C ALA A 883 -19.75 -34.50 1.03
N ASP A 884 -18.78 -34.91 0.20
CA ASP A 884 -17.73 -35.88 0.54
C ASP A 884 -16.50 -35.28 1.26
N GLY A 885 -16.49 -33.96 1.48
CA GLY A 885 -15.43 -33.24 2.20
C GLY A 885 -14.11 -33.02 1.45
N ARG A 886 -13.99 -33.46 0.19
CA ARG A 886 -12.73 -33.41 -0.60
C ARG A 886 -12.44 -32.08 -1.28
N HIS A 887 -13.49 -31.32 -1.59
CA HIS A 887 -13.40 -30.07 -2.34
C HIS A 887 -13.78 -28.91 -1.41
N LEU A 888 -12.87 -27.95 -1.21
CA LEU A 888 -13.03 -26.82 -0.31
C LEU A 888 -13.13 -25.52 -1.10
N VAL A 889 -14.01 -24.62 -0.69
CA VAL A 889 -14.02 -23.22 -1.13
C VAL A 889 -14.01 -22.28 0.07
N THR A 890 -13.26 -21.19 -0.03
CA THR A 890 -13.12 -20.18 1.01
C THR A 890 -13.02 -18.80 0.40
N MET A 891 -13.69 -17.81 1.00
CA MET A 891 -13.47 -16.41 0.67
C MET A 891 -12.27 -15.79 1.42
N PRO A 892 -12.06 -16.11 2.70
CA PRO A 892 -10.82 -15.77 3.39
C PRO A 892 -9.57 -16.44 2.79
N HIS A 893 -8.42 -15.81 3.00
CA HIS A 893 -7.11 -16.21 2.47
C HIS A 893 -6.20 -16.81 3.56
N PHE A 894 -6.29 -18.12 3.79
CA PHE A 894 -5.39 -18.78 4.73
C PHE A 894 -3.95 -18.92 4.21
N GLU A 895 -3.75 -18.93 2.90
CA GLU A 895 -2.44 -18.93 2.24
C GLU A 895 -1.69 -17.60 2.45
N ARG A 896 -2.41 -16.52 2.73
CA ARG A 896 -1.85 -15.23 3.16
C ARG A 896 -1.70 -15.12 4.68
N SER A 897 -2.14 -16.14 5.43
CA SER A 897 -2.07 -16.22 6.89
C SER A 897 -1.22 -17.41 7.34
N MET A 898 -0.23 -17.82 6.55
CA MET A 898 0.57 -19.01 6.84
C MET A 898 1.54 -18.84 8.01
N PHE A 899 2.04 -17.64 8.27
CA PHE A 899 3.12 -17.42 9.23
C PHE A 899 2.68 -16.50 10.37
N ARG A 900 3.35 -16.63 11.53
CA ARG A 900 3.14 -15.69 12.63
C ARG A 900 3.33 -14.23 12.19
N TRP A 901 4.38 -13.98 11.42
CA TRP A 901 4.78 -12.62 11.01
C TRP A 901 3.87 -12.00 9.93
N ASN A 902 3.03 -12.77 9.23
CA ASN A 902 2.04 -12.21 8.28
C ASN A 902 0.61 -12.21 8.82
N TRP A 903 0.41 -12.53 10.11
CA TRP A 903 -0.83 -12.22 10.80
C TRP A 903 -0.77 -10.76 11.27
N ALA A 904 -1.83 -9.98 11.03
CA ALA A 904 -1.89 -8.60 11.52
C ALA A 904 -1.95 -8.52 13.05
N HIS A 905 -2.39 -9.59 13.72
CA HIS A 905 -2.34 -9.70 15.16
C HIS A 905 -2.14 -11.16 15.57
N TYR A 906 -1.07 -11.42 16.31
CA TYR A 906 -0.70 -12.74 16.83
C TYR A 906 -0.51 -12.67 18.35
N PRO A 907 -0.90 -13.71 19.12
CA PRO A 907 -0.71 -13.71 20.57
C PRO A 907 0.76 -13.57 21.00
N ALA A 908 1.01 -12.69 21.96
CA ALA A 908 2.36 -12.38 22.44
C ALA A 908 3.03 -13.58 23.15
N ASP A 909 2.26 -14.43 23.82
CA ASP A 909 2.72 -15.66 24.47
C ASP A 909 3.15 -16.76 23.49
N ARG A 910 2.86 -16.59 22.19
CA ARG A 910 3.22 -17.51 21.11
C ARG A 910 4.28 -16.94 20.16
N HIS A 911 5.14 -16.04 20.64
CA HIS A 911 6.23 -15.46 19.84
C HIS A 911 7.26 -16.49 19.30
N GLY A 912 7.28 -17.70 19.84
CA GLY A 912 8.12 -18.80 19.35
C GLY A 912 7.57 -19.54 18.13
N ASP A 913 6.33 -19.27 17.72
CA ASP A 913 5.72 -19.95 16.57
C ASP A 913 6.34 -19.43 15.26
N ASP A 914 6.77 -20.37 14.41
CA ASP A 914 7.29 -20.10 13.06
C ASP A 914 6.16 -20.04 12.02
N ILE A 915 5.12 -20.85 12.23
CA ILE A 915 4.01 -21.04 11.30
C ILE A 915 2.68 -21.00 12.06
N SER A 916 1.61 -20.62 11.37
CA SER A 916 0.27 -20.63 11.91
C SER A 916 -0.41 -22.00 11.71
N PRO A 917 -1.52 -22.28 12.40
CA PRO A 917 -2.29 -23.52 12.20
C PRO A 917 -2.82 -23.72 10.78
N TRP A 918 -2.87 -22.68 9.94
CA TRP A 918 -3.38 -22.77 8.57
C TRP A 918 -2.57 -23.70 7.67
N ILE A 919 -1.31 -24.03 8.04
CA ILE A 919 -0.53 -25.07 7.35
C ILE A 919 -1.20 -26.45 7.39
N GLU A 920 -1.98 -26.74 8.43
CA GLU A 920 -2.67 -28.04 8.57
C GLU A 920 -3.65 -28.29 7.42
N VAL A 921 -4.21 -27.24 6.80
CA VAL A 921 -5.05 -27.38 5.60
C VAL A 921 -4.33 -28.19 4.52
N PHE A 922 -3.09 -27.82 4.22
CA PHE A 922 -2.29 -28.42 3.16
C PHE A 922 -1.63 -29.73 3.62
N VAL A 923 -1.22 -29.81 4.89
CA VAL A 923 -0.64 -31.04 5.46
C VAL A 923 -1.68 -32.15 5.53
N ASN A 924 -2.93 -31.83 5.91
CA ASN A 924 -4.04 -32.78 5.91
C ASN A 924 -4.35 -33.27 4.49
N ALA A 925 -4.39 -32.36 3.52
CA ALA A 925 -4.56 -32.72 2.12
C ALA A 925 -3.48 -33.72 1.66
N ARG A 926 -2.21 -33.49 2.03
CA ARG A 926 -1.11 -34.41 1.71
C ARG A 926 -1.23 -35.74 2.46
N LYS A 927 -1.63 -35.75 3.72
CA LYS A 927 -1.74 -37.00 4.50
C LYS A 927 -2.85 -37.92 3.97
N TRP A 928 -3.88 -37.33 3.39
CA TRP A 928 -5.00 -38.06 2.81
C TRP A 928 -4.67 -38.66 1.43
N LEU A 929 -3.91 -37.93 0.61
CA LEU A 929 -3.40 -38.37 -0.70
C LEU A 929 -2.21 -39.33 -0.57
#